data_AF-A0A1Q7ZZZ4-F1
#
_entry.id   AF-A0A1Q7ZZZ4-F1
#
_cell.length_a   1.000
_cell.length_b   1.000
_cell.length_c   1.000
_cell.angle_alpha   90.00
_cell.angle_beta   90.00
_cell.angle_gamma   90.00
#
_symmetry.space_group_name_H-M   'P 1'
#
loop_
_entity.id
_entity.type
_entity.pdbx_description
1 polymer ?
#
loop_
_entity_poly.entity_id
_entity_poly.type
_entity_poly.pdbx_seq_one_letter_code
_entity_poly.pdbx_strand_id
1 'polypeptide(L)'
;MKHAPWPKLACAGVVGFLLSLGALEAAAAPSGWLNVDGSIRFIAANGGTYDWANSGAAGAACANGGVNITGAGGLFNCGRPGAAGAPPIAPTLTPAAATDPSIISAVFVVDPISGDTAGCGGDDPTTLSGGGPKNGDAIGSYTVGAGPVPAKTELSNVYAVSHTKANGHPEVYFGAERLVNNGDSHMDFEFLQSAVGRTAACGGGFTGHRTQGDLLVAVDFTNGGALAGFSVWQWHCATDPGPQPADGTVCDPAGGPEHYEQNLSPTFADLTVNSADIPCGGWVCRDQVSGNSTIVSANDFLEGGVDLQGIPFTGCFKTFLPHTRTAQSFSSVLKDFAGPIGFKSCRDPATVSTSAPGGQVAPGSAVRDAVTEGSGGAGFVPTGTVRFFLCSPAQVTGAGCPGGTAVGAAKTLAAGAASSDPTSATNAAGKYCWRTAYTPDAASTGVYAPATHTNATTECFAVAAPVSLPNTGVPPGPAFPWLPVQAFAVGPLFLLAVALRRSRWLAILVLAVVMACSSPAPASVPPNAGGANLARSIPQIEPSASAPVQPATQEPKQMAWRLVIPRIGVDAVIQPLGRDRHGAVASPSTLDGVGWFDESASPGRAGDAVIDGHLGLPGRPAVFRSLRLLRAGDEVHVIWPDGRTVDFRVTSSETVDANAHPAGLFARGPARLSLITCAGEWVNALATYSDRLIVTAVPA
;
A
#
# COMPACT_ATOMS: atom_id res chain seq x y z
N MET A 1 -69.87 63.90 -14.82
CA MET A 1 -68.98 64.03 -16.00
C MET A 1 -67.55 64.03 -15.45
N LYS A 2 -66.60 63.12 -15.71
CA LYS A 2 -66.40 62.12 -16.77
C LYS A 2 -65.74 60.84 -16.17
N HIS A 3 -66.12 59.71 -16.76
CA HIS A 3 -65.59 58.32 -16.85
C HIS A 3 -64.34 57.82 -16.06
N ALA A 4 -64.47 56.56 -15.60
CA ALA A 4 -63.44 55.61 -15.13
C ALA A 4 -62.75 54.84 -16.32
N PRO A 5 -61.98 53.72 -16.18
CA PRO A 5 -61.28 53.05 -15.05
C PRO A 5 -59.83 52.48 -15.35
N TRP A 6 -59.04 52.16 -14.30
CA TRP A 6 -58.11 51.01 -14.02
C TRP A 6 -57.05 50.52 -15.05
N PRO A 7 -55.86 49.94 -14.67
CA PRO A 7 -55.76 48.90 -13.64
C PRO A 7 -54.52 48.86 -12.72
N LYS A 8 -54.67 47.97 -11.73
CA LYS A 8 -53.72 47.42 -10.77
C LYS A 8 -52.42 46.93 -11.42
N LEU A 9 -51.27 47.29 -10.85
CA LEU A 9 -50.05 46.48 -10.93
C LEU A 9 -49.71 45.90 -9.56
N ALA A 10 -49.38 44.61 -9.59
CA ALA A 10 -49.15 43.74 -8.46
C ALA A 10 -47.87 44.08 -7.69
N CYS A 11 -47.87 43.75 -6.40
CA CYS A 11 -46.67 43.62 -5.59
C CYS A 11 -45.73 42.56 -6.22
N ALA A 12 -44.68 43.00 -6.88
CA ALA A 12 -43.50 42.17 -7.11
C ALA A 12 -42.67 42.21 -5.83
N GLY A 13 -42.53 41.05 -5.19
CA GLY A 13 -41.71 40.89 -4.00
C GLY A 13 -40.27 41.32 -4.29
N VAL A 14 -39.74 42.18 -3.43
CA VAL A 14 -38.32 42.46 -3.34
C VAL A 14 -37.66 41.16 -2.88
N VAL A 15 -37.17 40.37 -3.84
CA VAL A 15 -36.17 39.33 -3.56
C VAL A 15 -34.92 40.09 -3.17
N GLY A 16 -34.71 40.24 -1.86
CA GLY A 16 -33.46 40.72 -1.31
C GLY A 16 -32.36 39.79 -1.76
N PHE A 17 -31.62 40.21 -2.79
CA PHE A 17 -30.36 39.58 -3.16
C PHE A 17 -29.41 39.87 -1.99
N LEU A 18 -29.34 38.94 -1.03
CA LEU A 18 -28.24 38.86 -0.09
C LEU A 18 -27.00 38.56 -0.93
N LEU A 19 -26.34 39.63 -1.39
CA LEU A 19 -24.93 39.58 -1.72
C LEU A 19 -24.22 39.12 -0.45
N SER A 20 -23.95 37.82 -0.38
CA SER A 20 -22.94 37.29 0.51
C SER A 20 -21.65 37.98 0.10
N LEU A 21 -21.30 39.04 0.82
CA LEU A 21 -19.91 39.44 0.95
C LEU A 21 -19.22 38.25 1.61
N GLY A 22 -18.78 37.29 0.79
CA GLY A 22 -17.67 36.43 1.17
C GLY A 22 -16.57 37.38 1.58
N ALA A 23 -16.03 37.19 2.78
CA ALA A 23 -14.81 37.87 3.16
C ALA A 23 -13.84 37.68 1.98
N LEU A 24 -13.38 38.79 1.38
CA LEU A 24 -12.13 38.72 0.62
C LEU A 24 -11.12 38.21 1.63
N GLU A 25 -10.76 36.92 1.54
CA GLU A 25 -9.53 36.45 2.18
C GLU A 25 -8.45 37.37 1.62
N ALA A 26 -7.85 38.17 2.51
CA ALA A 26 -6.63 38.88 2.15
C ALA A 26 -5.68 37.82 1.59
N ALA A 27 -5.27 37.99 0.35
CA ALA A 27 -4.36 37.05 -0.31
C ALA A 27 -3.17 36.81 0.63
N ALA A 28 -3.01 35.55 1.03
CA ALA A 28 -2.12 35.18 2.10
C ALA A 28 -0.68 35.27 1.59
N ALA A 29 0.14 36.11 2.21
CA ALA A 29 1.57 36.18 1.94
C ALA A 29 2.30 35.00 2.61
N PRO A 30 3.51 34.63 2.16
CA PRO A 30 4.31 33.62 2.83
C PRO A 30 4.48 33.98 4.30
N SER A 31 4.45 32.97 5.17
CA SER A 31 4.55 33.21 6.60
C SER A 31 5.95 33.70 6.99
N GLY A 32 6.08 34.27 8.19
CA GLY A 32 7.38 34.58 8.78
C GLY A 32 8.13 33.33 9.29
N TRP A 33 7.72 32.10 8.92
CA TRP A 33 8.43 30.90 9.36
C TRP A 33 9.88 30.90 8.87
N LEU A 34 10.10 31.13 7.57
CA LEU A 34 11.41 31.45 7.02
C LEU A 34 11.53 32.96 6.86
N ASN A 35 12.65 33.51 7.30
CA ASN A 35 12.95 34.93 7.16
C ASN A 35 13.49 35.22 5.76
N VAL A 36 12.69 35.87 4.92
CA VAL A 36 13.04 36.30 3.56
C VAL A 36 13.56 37.75 3.67
N ASP A 37 14.83 37.95 4.01
CA ASP A 37 15.43 39.25 4.37
C ASP A 37 16.71 39.68 3.61
N GLY A 38 17.20 38.85 2.70
CA GLY A 38 18.43 39.03 1.92
C GLY A 38 19.67 38.54 2.67
N SER A 39 19.53 37.70 3.68
CA SER A 39 20.63 37.14 4.46
C SER A 39 20.64 35.61 4.36
N ILE A 40 21.84 35.03 4.48
CA ILE A 40 22.00 33.58 4.59
C ILE A 40 21.88 33.13 6.04
N ARG A 41 22.34 33.96 6.97
CA ARG A 41 22.48 33.60 8.39
C ARG A 41 21.33 34.20 9.17
N PHE A 42 20.70 33.35 9.99
CA PHE A 42 19.56 33.72 10.80
C PHE A 42 19.77 35.04 11.54
N ILE A 43 19.04 36.05 11.09
CA ILE A 43 18.86 37.29 11.82
C ILE A 43 17.52 37.15 12.55
N ALA A 44 17.53 37.38 13.87
CA ALA A 44 16.29 37.39 14.65
C ALA A 44 15.47 38.65 14.32
N ALA A 45 14.94 38.72 13.10
CA ALA A 45 13.93 39.69 12.71
C ALA A 45 12.61 39.35 13.41
N ASN A 46 11.78 40.36 13.64
CA ASN A 46 10.52 40.18 14.36
C ASN A 46 9.57 39.26 13.57
N GLY A 47 9.50 37.99 13.98
CA GLY A 47 8.59 36.98 13.44
C GLY A 47 9.27 35.79 12.75
N GLY A 48 10.56 35.91 12.39
CA GLY A 48 11.37 34.85 11.77
C GLY A 48 11.61 33.66 12.70
N THR A 49 11.36 32.43 12.25
CA THR A 49 11.70 31.20 13.01
C THR A 49 12.98 30.55 12.51
N TYR A 50 13.16 30.52 11.20
CA TYR A 50 14.31 30.01 10.51
C TYR A 50 14.87 31.00 9.50
N ASP A 51 16.09 30.73 9.06
CA ASP A 51 16.76 31.23 7.87
C ASP A 51 17.59 30.06 7.31
N TRP A 52 18.27 30.24 6.18
CA TRP A 52 19.00 29.18 5.51
C TRP A 52 20.14 28.60 6.36
N ALA A 53 20.85 29.43 7.12
CA ALA A 53 21.92 29.03 8.04
C ALA A 53 21.73 29.64 9.44
N ASN A 54 22.46 29.09 10.43
CA ASN A 54 22.36 29.55 11.83
C ASN A 54 22.88 31.00 12.01
N SER A 55 22.49 31.65 13.11
CA SER A 55 22.86 33.04 13.46
C SER A 55 24.30 33.25 13.97
N GLY A 56 25.04 32.18 14.17
CA GLY A 56 26.29 32.22 14.92
C GLY A 56 27.55 32.61 14.16
N ALA A 57 28.67 32.56 14.87
CA ALA A 57 29.99 32.60 14.27
C ALA A 57 30.31 31.28 13.54
N ALA A 58 31.33 31.31 12.67
CA ALA A 58 31.91 30.08 12.17
C ALA A 58 32.53 29.29 13.34
N GLY A 59 32.17 28.02 13.45
CA GLY A 59 32.70 27.12 14.47
C GLY A 59 33.73 26.14 13.95
N ALA A 60 34.09 25.18 14.81
CA ALA A 60 34.85 24.03 14.37
C ALA A 60 34.09 23.28 13.26
N ALA A 61 34.83 22.88 12.23
CA ALA A 61 34.26 22.20 11.08
C ALA A 61 33.45 20.96 11.49
N CYS A 62 32.36 20.69 10.78
CA CYS A 62 31.64 19.44 10.92
C CYS A 62 32.54 18.26 10.52
N ALA A 63 32.08 17.03 10.80
CA ALA A 63 32.79 15.83 10.38
C ALA A 63 33.19 15.89 8.89
N ASN A 64 34.42 15.49 8.58
CA ASN A 64 35.02 15.56 7.25
C ASN A 64 35.18 16.97 6.65
N GLY A 65 35.34 18.00 7.49
CA GLY A 65 35.74 19.35 7.06
C GLY A 65 34.60 20.24 6.57
N GLY A 66 33.36 19.99 7.01
CA GLY A 66 32.21 20.82 6.63
C GLY A 66 32.18 22.19 7.30
N VAL A 67 31.67 23.19 6.58
CA VAL A 67 31.41 24.54 7.07
C VAL A 67 30.35 24.47 8.16
N ASN A 68 30.68 25.00 9.34
CA ASN A 68 29.79 24.98 10.49
C ASN A 68 29.52 26.39 10.98
N ILE A 69 28.25 26.78 11.05
CA ILE A 69 27.83 27.99 11.76
C ILE A 69 27.22 27.61 13.10
N THR A 70 27.89 27.99 14.19
CA THR A 70 27.53 27.58 15.55
C THR A 70 26.43 28.47 16.11
N GLY A 71 25.18 28.09 15.92
CA GLY A 71 24.01 28.79 16.44
C GLY A 71 22.74 27.96 16.25
N ALA A 72 21.59 28.61 16.31
CA ALA A 72 20.28 28.02 16.03
C ALA A 72 19.54 28.86 14.97
N GLY A 73 18.40 28.35 14.51
CA GLY A 73 17.54 29.01 13.51
C GLY A 73 17.96 28.77 12.06
N GLY A 74 18.99 27.96 11.79
CA GLY A 74 19.38 27.60 10.43
C GLY A 74 18.75 26.31 9.94
N LEU A 75 18.30 26.30 8.69
CA LEU A 75 17.82 25.10 8.03
C LEU A 75 18.97 24.16 7.64
N PHE A 76 20.01 24.68 7.00
CA PHE A 76 21.09 23.91 6.41
C PHE A 76 22.44 24.21 7.08
N ASN A 77 23.26 23.18 7.25
CA ASN A 77 24.61 23.30 7.80
C ASN A 77 25.51 22.15 7.32
N CYS A 78 26.80 22.22 7.62
CA CYS A 78 27.77 21.16 7.35
C CYS A 78 28.02 20.80 5.87
N GLY A 79 27.71 21.69 4.92
CA GLY A 79 28.18 21.58 3.54
C GLY A 79 29.70 21.71 3.48
N ARG A 80 30.36 21.08 2.51
CA ARG A 80 31.84 20.99 2.50
C ARG A 80 32.44 21.17 1.12
N PRO A 81 33.72 21.60 1.02
CA PRO A 81 34.41 21.68 -0.26
C PRO A 81 34.47 20.33 -0.97
N GLY A 82 34.43 20.35 -2.30
CA GLY A 82 34.67 19.18 -3.13
C GLY A 82 36.16 18.81 -3.16
N ALA A 83 36.45 17.55 -3.48
CA ALA A 83 37.82 17.07 -3.61
C ALA A 83 38.31 17.20 -5.06
N ALA A 84 39.58 17.59 -5.25
CA ALA A 84 40.27 17.56 -6.54
C ALA A 84 39.55 18.29 -7.70
N GLY A 85 38.88 19.41 -7.41
CA GLY A 85 38.13 20.19 -8.40
C GLY A 85 36.67 19.76 -8.58
N ALA A 86 36.20 18.75 -7.85
CA ALA A 86 34.78 18.40 -7.85
C ALA A 86 33.93 19.53 -7.23
N PRO A 87 32.64 19.61 -7.58
CA PRO A 87 31.71 20.54 -6.93
C PRO A 87 31.66 20.34 -5.41
N PRO A 88 31.32 21.39 -4.63
CA PRO A 88 31.03 21.24 -3.21
C PRO A 88 29.98 20.16 -2.94
N ILE A 89 30.02 19.65 -1.72
CA ILE A 89 29.05 18.70 -1.23
C ILE A 89 28.00 19.49 -0.45
N ALA A 90 26.74 19.29 -0.84
CA ALA A 90 25.59 19.98 -0.28
C ALA A 90 25.54 19.86 1.26
N PRO A 91 25.08 20.91 1.97
CA PRO A 91 24.77 20.82 3.38
C PRO A 91 23.60 19.88 3.63
N THR A 92 23.44 19.47 4.88
CA THR A 92 22.29 18.71 5.35
C THR A 92 21.42 19.59 6.24
N LEU A 93 20.18 19.17 6.46
CA LEU A 93 19.34 19.81 7.47
C LEU A 93 20.03 19.78 8.84
N THR A 94 19.90 20.87 9.60
CA THR A 94 20.28 20.87 11.01
C THR A 94 19.40 19.88 11.77
N PRO A 95 19.88 19.33 12.91
CA PRO A 95 19.06 18.42 13.71
C PRO A 95 17.71 19.03 14.13
N ALA A 96 17.66 20.34 14.39
CA ALA A 96 16.42 21.04 14.73
C ALA A 96 15.44 21.03 13.55
N ALA A 97 15.89 21.48 12.37
CA ALA A 97 15.06 21.49 11.16
C ALA A 97 14.62 20.07 10.74
N ALA A 98 15.51 19.08 10.84
CA ALA A 98 15.19 17.68 10.52
C ALA A 98 14.10 17.07 11.40
N THR A 99 13.90 17.60 12.62
CA THR A 99 12.84 17.17 13.54
C THR A 99 11.62 18.08 13.54
N ASP A 100 11.64 19.18 12.79
CA ASP A 100 10.54 20.11 12.75
C ASP A 100 9.35 19.49 11.99
N PRO A 101 8.23 19.23 12.68
CA PRO A 101 7.09 18.57 12.04
C PRO A 101 6.39 19.47 11.03
N SER A 102 6.67 20.78 10.96
CA SER A 102 6.09 21.69 9.97
C SER A 102 6.81 21.68 8.62
N ILE A 103 8.05 21.19 8.55
CA ILE A 103 8.75 20.98 7.27
C ILE A 103 8.20 19.73 6.58
N ILE A 104 7.72 19.89 5.34
CA ILE A 104 7.25 18.77 4.50
C ILE A 104 8.41 18.17 3.70
N SER A 105 9.22 19.03 3.09
CA SER A 105 10.33 18.65 2.21
C SER A 105 11.37 19.76 2.24
N ALA A 106 12.65 19.40 2.22
CA ALA A 106 13.74 20.35 2.06
C ALA A 106 14.81 19.74 1.16
N VAL A 107 15.24 20.49 0.16
CA VAL A 107 16.24 20.07 -0.81
C VAL A 107 17.29 21.15 -0.97
N PHE A 108 18.56 20.72 -1.06
CA PHE A 108 19.69 21.58 -1.39
C PHE A 108 20.48 20.89 -2.49
N VAL A 109 20.74 21.62 -3.56
CA VAL A 109 21.54 21.18 -4.70
C VAL A 109 22.73 22.08 -4.85
N VAL A 110 23.89 21.45 -4.96
CA VAL A 110 25.09 22.08 -5.47
C VAL A 110 25.17 21.68 -6.93
N ASP A 111 24.87 22.64 -7.79
CA ASP A 111 25.01 22.48 -9.22
C ASP A 111 26.50 22.57 -9.60
N PRO A 112 27.03 21.65 -10.42
CA PRO A 112 28.37 21.76 -10.96
C PRO A 112 28.48 23.00 -11.85
N ILE A 113 29.56 23.75 -11.72
CA ILE A 113 29.78 24.93 -12.57
C ILE A 113 30.90 24.68 -13.57
N SER A 114 31.01 25.53 -14.58
CA SER A 114 32.09 25.52 -15.56
C SER A 114 33.46 25.54 -14.89
N GLY A 115 34.29 24.55 -15.21
CA GLY A 115 35.59 24.34 -14.58
C GLY A 115 35.59 23.35 -13.41
N ASP A 116 34.43 22.90 -12.92
CA ASP A 116 34.37 21.77 -12.01
C ASP A 116 34.74 20.46 -12.73
N THR A 117 35.45 19.57 -12.03
CA THR A 117 35.68 18.20 -12.48
C THR A 117 34.49 17.33 -12.13
N ALA A 118 33.35 17.57 -12.78
CA ALA A 118 32.16 16.74 -12.62
C ALA A 118 32.38 15.34 -13.21
N GLY A 119 31.54 14.37 -12.81
CA GLY A 119 31.66 12.95 -13.18
C GLY A 119 31.50 12.62 -14.67
N CYS A 120 31.37 13.62 -15.53
CA CYS A 120 31.08 13.49 -16.96
C CYS A 120 32.25 13.85 -17.89
N GLY A 121 33.49 13.88 -17.36
CA GLY A 121 34.70 14.13 -18.18
C GLY A 121 35.26 15.55 -18.10
N GLY A 122 34.81 16.34 -17.10
CA GLY A 122 35.14 17.76 -16.93
C GLY A 122 34.07 18.66 -17.56
N ASP A 123 33.79 19.78 -16.90
CA ASP A 123 32.68 20.72 -17.13
C ASP A 123 31.32 20.31 -16.56
N ASP A 124 30.39 21.24 -16.66
CA ASP A 124 29.04 21.20 -16.10
C ASP A 124 28.15 20.20 -16.89
N PRO A 125 27.58 19.15 -16.25
CA PRO A 125 26.72 18.13 -16.87
C PRO A 125 25.22 18.47 -16.86
N THR A 126 24.90 19.70 -16.48
CA THR A 126 23.56 20.25 -16.26
C THR A 126 23.23 21.34 -17.29
N THR A 127 23.87 21.26 -18.46
CA THR A 127 23.56 22.16 -19.58
C THR A 127 22.37 21.70 -20.43
N LEU A 128 21.52 22.63 -20.81
CA LEU A 128 20.48 22.43 -21.83
C LEU A 128 21.08 22.68 -23.22
N SER A 129 21.07 21.62 -24.03
CA SER A 129 21.82 21.53 -25.30
C SER A 129 20.90 21.66 -26.53
N GLY A 130 21.45 21.46 -27.73
CA GLY A 130 20.65 21.46 -28.98
C GLY A 130 20.06 22.81 -29.39
N GLY A 131 20.63 23.91 -28.89
CA GLY A 131 20.06 25.26 -29.03
C GLY A 131 19.29 25.74 -27.80
N GLY A 132 19.02 24.83 -26.84
CA GLY A 132 18.32 25.08 -25.58
C GLY A 132 16.80 25.21 -25.78
N PRO A 133 15.98 24.57 -24.93
CA PRO A 133 14.53 24.75 -24.94
C PRO A 133 14.17 26.14 -24.40
N LYS A 134 12.89 26.44 -24.33
CA LYS A 134 12.33 27.66 -23.72
C LYS A 134 11.31 27.29 -22.66
N ASN A 135 10.95 28.26 -21.82
CA ASN A 135 9.77 28.11 -20.97
C ASN A 135 8.54 27.82 -21.84
N GLY A 136 7.85 26.76 -21.47
CA GLY A 136 6.67 26.24 -22.16
C GLY A 136 6.95 25.22 -23.26
N ASP A 137 8.19 25.05 -23.72
CA ASP A 137 8.51 23.89 -24.56
C ASP A 137 8.28 22.60 -23.76
N ALA A 138 7.74 21.56 -24.40
CA ALA A 138 7.41 20.30 -23.74
C ALA A 138 8.59 19.71 -22.97
N ILE A 139 8.39 19.28 -21.72
CA ILE A 139 9.49 18.80 -20.85
C ILE A 139 10.25 17.64 -21.51
N GLY A 140 9.52 16.69 -22.11
CA GLY A 140 10.14 15.55 -22.80
C GLY A 140 10.99 15.92 -24.02
N SER A 141 10.95 17.17 -24.49
CA SER A 141 11.79 17.67 -25.59
C SER A 141 13.15 18.19 -25.13
N TYR A 142 13.37 18.36 -23.83
CA TYR A 142 14.59 18.95 -23.31
C TYR A 142 15.76 17.99 -23.51
N THR A 143 16.81 18.48 -24.17
CA THR A 143 18.03 17.71 -24.40
C THR A 143 19.15 18.22 -23.51
N VAL A 144 19.88 17.30 -22.90
CA VAL A 144 20.94 17.61 -21.92
C VAL A 144 22.30 17.28 -22.51
N GLY A 145 23.26 18.15 -22.24
CA GLY A 145 24.67 17.94 -22.57
C GLY A 145 25.57 18.22 -21.37
N ALA A 146 26.86 17.91 -21.54
CA ALA A 146 27.92 18.43 -20.68
C ALA A 146 28.71 19.48 -21.45
N GLY A 147 29.01 20.62 -20.84
CA GLY A 147 29.78 21.68 -21.47
C GLY A 147 29.80 22.97 -20.66
N PRO A 148 30.51 24.00 -21.15
CA PRO A 148 30.61 25.27 -20.44
C PRO A 148 29.30 26.07 -20.53
N VAL A 149 28.92 26.69 -19.42
CA VAL A 149 27.83 27.66 -19.32
C VAL A 149 28.41 29.05 -19.07
N PRO A 150 27.90 30.11 -19.72
CA PRO A 150 28.28 31.47 -19.36
C PRO A 150 27.95 31.75 -17.89
N ALA A 151 28.88 32.32 -17.12
CA ALA A 151 28.72 32.56 -15.68
C ALA A 151 27.42 33.31 -15.29
N LYS A 152 26.87 34.16 -16.17
CA LYS A 152 25.60 34.90 -15.92
C LYS A 152 24.35 34.03 -15.99
N THR A 153 24.45 32.87 -16.62
CA THR A 153 23.37 31.90 -16.79
C THR A 153 23.71 30.58 -16.12
N GLU A 154 24.68 30.57 -15.23
CA GLU A 154 25.16 29.36 -14.56
C GLU A 154 24.67 29.36 -13.12
N LEU A 155 24.01 28.27 -12.74
CA LEU A 155 23.51 28.02 -11.40
C LEU A 155 24.63 27.45 -10.55
N SER A 156 24.48 27.60 -9.24
CA SER A 156 25.44 27.05 -8.29
C SER A 156 24.71 26.39 -7.13
N ASN A 157 24.65 27.03 -5.98
CA ASN A 157 23.85 26.55 -4.87
C ASN A 157 22.39 26.95 -5.08
N VAL A 158 21.49 25.97 -5.12
CA VAL A 158 20.04 26.17 -5.22
C VAL A 158 19.32 25.28 -4.23
N TYR A 159 18.26 25.77 -3.60
CA TYR A 159 17.52 24.99 -2.62
C TYR A 159 16.05 25.39 -2.60
N ALA A 160 15.22 24.49 -2.06
CA ALA A 160 13.81 24.73 -1.83
C ALA A 160 13.31 23.99 -0.61
N VAL A 161 12.35 24.57 0.09
CA VAL A 161 11.73 24.01 1.29
C VAL A 161 10.22 24.18 1.20
N SER A 162 9.49 23.11 1.46
CA SER A 162 8.06 23.18 1.68
C SER A 162 7.77 23.13 3.17
N HIS A 163 6.93 24.06 3.61
CA HIS A 163 6.51 24.24 4.99
C HIS A 163 4.99 24.20 5.11
N THR A 164 4.47 23.72 6.23
CA THR A 164 3.05 23.74 6.56
C THR A 164 2.76 24.84 7.56
N LYS A 165 1.92 25.81 7.18
CA LYS A 165 1.44 26.85 8.08
C LYS A 165 0.61 26.26 9.23
N ALA A 166 0.39 27.06 10.28
CA ALA A 166 -0.45 26.66 11.41
C ALA A 166 -1.90 26.28 11.01
N ASN A 167 -2.42 26.88 9.93
CA ASN A 167 -3.73 26.53 9.36
C ASN A 167 -3.71 25.27 8.48
N GLY A 168 -2.57 24.60 8.34
CA GLY A 168 -2.36 23.39 7.55
C GLY A 168 -2.04 23.60 6.07
N HIS A 169 -2.21 24.80 5.52
CA HIS A 169 -1.88 25.04 4.11
C HIS A 169 -0.37 25.10 3.88
N PRO A 170 0.13 24.49 2.79
CA PRO A 170 1.55 24.56 2.48
C PRO A 170 1.96 25.90 1.89
N GLU A 171 3.22 26.21 2.10
CA GLU A 171 3.97 27.25 1.41
C GLU A 171 5.31 26.68 0.96
N VAL A 172 5.91 27.30 -0.05
CA VAL A 172 7.22 26.93 -0.57
C VAL A 172 8.16 28.11 -0.46
N TYR A 173 9.36 27.85 -0.01
CA TYR A 173 10.47 28.79 -0.02
C TYR A 173 11.56 28.25 -0.93
N PHE A 174 12.31 29.14 -1.56
CA PHE A 174 13.41 28.79 -2.44
C PHE A 174 14.48 29.87 -2.39
N GLY A 175 15.67 29.53 -2.84
CA GLY A 175 16.72 30.50 -3.03
C GLY A 175 17.86 29.93 -3.83
N ALA A 176 18.71 30.83 -4.31
CA ALA A 176 19.83 30.51 -5.16
C ALA A 176 20.96 31.52 -5.00
N GLU A 177 22.18 31.03 -5.18
CA GLU A 177 23.37 31.85 -5.38
C GLU A 177 23.64 32.04 -6.88
N ARG A 178 23.88 33.30 -7.26
CA ARG A 178 24.43 33.68 -8.56
C ARG A 178 25.95 33.66 -8.49
N LEU A 179 26.59 33.19 -9.55
CA LEU A 179 28.05 33.19 -9.63
C LEU A 179 28.62 34.59 -9.87
N VAL A 180 27.89 35.43 -10.62
CA VAL A 180 28.29 36.79 -10.96
C VAL A 180 27.10 37.75 -10.95
N ASN A 181 27.30 38.94 -10.39
CA ASN A 181 26.31 40.03 -10.36
C ASN A 181 26.48 41.08 -11.47
N ASN A 182 27.49 40.99 -12.35
CA ASN A 182 27.67 42.06 -13.35
C ASN A 182 26.63 41.96 -14.48
N GLY A 183 25.80 42.99 -14.60
CA GLY A 183 24.79 43.09 -15.65
C GLY A 183 23.63 42.10 -15.51
N ASP A 184 22.92 41.88 -16.61
CA ASP A 184 21.65 41.17 -16.60
C ASP A 184 21.83 39.65 -16.48
N SER A 185 20.98 39.01 -15.68
CA SER A 185 20.88 37.56 -15.53
C SER A 185 19.46 37.16 -15.13
N HIS A 186 19.06 35.93 -15.47
CA HIS A 186 17.68 35.50 -15.37
C HIS A 186 17.60 34.06 -14.86
N MET A 187 16.87 33.85 -13.78
CA MET A 187 16.73 32.56 -13.11
C MET A 187 15.25 32.28 -12.87
N ASP A 188 14.84 31.03 -13.09
CA ASP A 188 13.47 30.60 -12.93
C ASP A 188 13.42 29.41 -11.98
N PHE A 189 12.35 29.35 -11.17
CA PHE A 189 12.11 28.31 -10.17
C PHE A 189 10.80 27.62 -10.50
N GLU A 190 10.89 26.45 -11.11
CA GLU A 190 9.72 25.68 -11.56
C GLU A 190 9.39 24.54 -10.59
N PHE A 191 8.12 24.46 -10.19
CA PHE A 191 7.56 23.44 -9.33
C PHE A 191 6.48 22.67 -10.09
N LEU A 192 6.72 21.37 -10.25
CA LEU A 192 5.92 20.49 -11.11
C LEU A 192 5.22 19.43 -10.28
N GLN A 193 3.94 19.18 -10.52
CA GLN A 193 3.19 18.12 -9.85
C GLN A 193 3.50 16.73 -10.41
N SER A 194 4.09 16.67 -11.61
CA SER A 194 4.62 15.43 -12.16
C SER A 194 6.02 15.13 -11.59
N ALA A 195 6.35 13.84 -11.53
CA ALA A 195 7.73 13.44 -11.30
C ALA A 195 8.50 13.58 -12.61
N VAL A 196 9.43 14.53 -12.66
CA VAL A 196 10.32 14.75 -13.80
C VAL A 196 11.70 14.19 -13.47
N GLY A 197 12.34 13.61 -14.46
CA GLY A 197 13.63 12.95 -14.31
C GLY A 197 14.49 13.08 -15.56
N ARG A 198 15.72 12.58 -15.47
CA ARG A 198 16.67 12.52 -16.60
C ARG A 198 16.82 11.10 -17.08
N THR A 199 17.01 10.93 -18.39
CA THR A 199 17.33 9.62 -18.98
C THR A 199 18.79 9.21 -18.77
N ALA A 200 19.69 10.18 -18.53
CA ALA A 200 21.09 9.94 -18.20
C ALA A 200 21.72 11.10 -17.40
N ALA A 201 22.78 10.81 -16.65
CA ALA A 201 23.50 11.81 -15.84
C ALA A 201 24.48 12.69 -16.63
N CYS A 202 24.99 12.22 -17.78
CA CYS A 202 25.98 12.92 -18.61
C CYS A 202 25.45 13.26 -20.01
N GLY A 203 24.15 13.52 -20.11
CA GLY A 203 23.48 13.89 -21.35
C GLY A 203 22.05 13.36 -21.40
N GLY A 204 21.56 13.02 -22.60
CA GLY A 204 20.24 12.45 -22.80
C GLY A 204 19.16 13.54 -22.84
N GLY A 205 18.05 13.31 -22.15
CA GLY A 205 16.94 14.25 -22.10
C GLY A 205 16.08 14.05 -20.87
N PHE A 206 15.00 14.80 -20.80
CA PHE A 206 14.07 14.76 -19.69
C PHE A 206 12.95 13.76 -19.93
N THR A 207 12.38 13.23 -18.85
CA THR A 207 11.15 12.45 -18.83
C THR A 207 10.13 13.13 -17.93
N GLY A 208 8.84 12.96 -18.21
CA GLY A 208 7.77 13.60 -17.47
C GLY A 208 7.10 14.70 -18.30
N HIS A 209 6.21 15.45 -17.66
CA HIS A 209 5.26 16.34 -18.32
C HIS A 209 4.88 17.51 -17.41
N ARG A 210 4.33 18.58 -17.97
CA ARG A 210 3.58 19.56 -17.16
C ARG A 210 2.15 19.09 -16.90
N THR A 211 1.56 19.64 -15.87
CA THR A 211 0.18 19.41 -15.45
C THR A 211 -0.50 20.73 -15.14
N GLN A 212 -1.83 20.77 -15.26
CA GLN A 212 -2.62 21.95 -14.88
C GLN A 212 -2.23 22.43 -13.47
N GLY A 213 -1.91 23.72 -13.35
CA GLY A 213 -1.59 24.35 -12.07
C GLY A 213 -0.11 24.24 -11.65
N ASP A 214 0.77 23.70 -12.49
CA ASP A 214 2.23 23.78 -12.24
C ASP A 214 2.68 25.24 -12.13
N LEU A 215 3.66 25.50 -11.27
CA LEU A 215 4.06 26.84 -10.87
C LEU A 215 5.47 27.17 -11.37
N LEU A 216 5.68 28.37 -11.88
CA LEU A 216 7.00 28.88 -12.22
C LEU A 216 7.16 30.31 -11.72
N VAL A 217 8.20 30.56 -10.92
CA VAL A 217 8.58 31.92 -10.51
C VAL A 217 9.79 32.36 -11.33
N ALA A 218 9.59 33.34 -12.22
CA ALA A 218 10.62 33.86 -13.10
C ALA A 218 11.20 35.15 -12.50
N VAL A 219 12.53 35.20 -12.36
CA VAL A 219 13.24 36.29 -11.67
C VAL A 219 14.24 36.95 -12.61
N ASP A 220 14.17 38.27 -12.68
CA ASP A 220 15.01 39.07 -13.55
C ASP A 220 15.89 40.03 -12.75
N PHE A 221 17.19 39.92 -12.99
CA PHE A 221 18.19 40.87 -12.49
C PHE A 221 18.61 41.78 -13.65
N THR A 222 18.54 43.09 -13.45
CA THR A 222 18.94 44.09 -14.45
C THR A 222 19.74 45.22 -13.81
N ASN A 223 20.23 46.18 -14.60
CA ASN A 223 20.86 47.41 -14.10
C ASN A 223 22.04 47.17 -13.15
N GLY A 224 23.01 46.36 -13.58
CA GLY A 224 24.14 45.98 -12.72
C GLY A 224 23.82 44.82 -11.77
N GLY A 225 22.82 44.01 -12.14
CA GLY A 225 22.50 42.76 -11.47
C GLY A 225 21.64 42.92 -10.22
N ALA A 226 21.05 44.08 -9.96
CA ALA A 226 20.07 44.23 -8.89
C ALA A 226 18.75 43.53 -9.28
N LEU A 227 17.95 43.12 -8.28
CA LEU A 227 16.62 42.58 -8.52
C LEU A 227 15.77 43.63 -9.24
N ALA A 228 15.41 43.34 -10.49
CA ALA A 228 14.57 44.21 -11.29
C ALA A 228 13.09 43.91 -11.09
N GLY A 229 12.78 42.64 -10.84
CA GLY A 229 11.46 42.15 -10.52
C GLY A 229 11.36 40.64 -10.66
N PHE A 230 10.18 40.14 -10.33
CA PHE A 230 9.81 38.75 -10.56
C PHE A 230 8.40 38.66 -11.11
N SER A 231 8.07 37.51 -11.68
CA SER A 231 6.74 37.17 -12.15
C SER A 231 6.41 35.75 -11.75
N VAL A 232 5.13 35.50 -11.45
CA VAL A 232 4.63 34.18 -11.08
C VAL A 232 3.73 33.69 -12.21
N TRP A 233 3.95 32.47 -12.67
CA TRP A 233 3.24 31.87 -13.79
C TRP A 233 2.63 30.54 -13.37
N GLN A 234 1.42 30.26 -13.86
CA GLN A 234 0.80 28.94 -13.73
C GLN A 234 0.66 28.28 -15.09
N TRP A 235 0.80 26.96 -15.13
CA TRP A 235 0.59 26.18 -16.35
C TRP A 235 -0.89 25.86 -16.57
N HIS A 236 -1.37 26.14 -17.78
CA HIS A 236 -2.74 25.90 -18.22
C HIS A 236 -2.75 24.96 -19.43
N CYS A 237 -3.49 23.85 -19.30
CA CYS A 237 -3.55 22.81 -20.32
C CYS A 237 -4.17 23.28 -21.64
N ALA A 238 -5.03 24.30 -21.60
CA ALA A 238 -5.72 24.82 -22.77
C ALA A 238 -5.33 26.28 -23.03
N THR A 239 -4.93 26.58 -24.27
CA THR A 239 -4.68 27.95 -24.78
C THR A 239 -5.95 28.74 -25.12
N ASP A 240 -7.04 28.52 -24.37
CA ASP A 240 -8.35 29.18 -24.52
C ASP A 240 -9.19 28.76 -25.77
N PRO A 241 -10.55 28.77 -25.76
CA PRO A 241 -11.47 28.75 -24.62
C PRO A 241 -12.07 27.36 -24.35
N GLY A 242 -12.12 27.00 -23.07
CA GLY A 242 -12.76 25.80 -22.53
C GLY A 242 -12.61 25.75 -21.01
N PRO A 243 -13.44 24.99 -20.28
CA PRO A 243 -13.20 24.79 -18.86
C PRO A 243 -11.81 24.17 -18.66
N GLN A 244 -10.98 24.83 -17.85
CA GLN A 244 -9.69 24.26 -17.47
C GLN A 244 -9.92 22.92 -16.77
N PRO A 245 -9.09 21.89 -17.05
CA PRO A 245 -9.18 20.63 -16.31
C PRO A 245 -8.83 20.86 -14.83
N ALA A 246 -9.04 19.85 -13.99
CA ALA A 246 -8.62 19.92 -12.59
C ALA A 246 -7.09 19.94 -12.48
N ASP A 247 -6.53 20.58 -11.44
CA ASP A 247 -5.08 20.58 -11.24
C ASP A 247 -4.52 19.16 -11.11
N GLY A 248 -3.26 19.01 -11.51
CA GLY A 248 -2.59 17.71 -11.59
C GLY A 248 -3.01 16.88 -12.81
N THR A 249 -3.95 17.36 -13.63
CA THR A 249 -4.22 16.75 -14.94
C THR A 249 -3.00 16.90 -15.83
N VAL A 250 -2.42 15.79 -16.25
CA VAL A 250 -1.26 15.76 -17.18
C VAL A 250 -1.65 16.38 -18.51
N CYS A 251 -0.91 17.40 -18.91
CA CYS A 251 -1.10 18.09 -20.17
C CYS A 251 0.21 18.77 -20.59
N ASP A 252 0.78 18.27 -21.68
CA ASP A 252 1.99 18.82 -22.29
C ASP A 252 1.72 19.11 -23.77
N PRO A 253 0.76 20.01 -24.06
CA PRO A 253 0.39 20.37 -25.42
C PRO A 253 1.60 20.86 -26.22
N ALA A 254 1.60 20.54 -27.51
CA ALA A 254 2.59 21.11 -28.44
C ALA A 254 2.26 22.59 -28.65
N GLY A 255 3.02 23.46 -28.00
CA GLY A 255 2.82 24.90 -27.99
C GLY A 255 3.75 25.48 -26.92
N GLY A 256 4.44 26.57 -27.22
CA GLY A 256 5.48 27.13 -26.36
C GLY A 256 4.91 27.88 -25.13
N PRO A 257 5.39 29.09 -24.82
CA PRO A 257 5.08 29.80 -23.58
C PRO A 257 3.60 30.20 -23.40
N GLU A 258 2.76 30.04 -24.42
CA GLU A 258 1.32 30.40 -24.40
C GLU A 258 0.49 29.60 -23.38
N HIS A 259 1.02 28.50 -22.86
CA HIS A 259 0.40 27.71 -21.80
C HIS A 259 0.71 28.23 -20.40
N TYR A 260 1.67 29.15 -20.26
CA TYR A 260 1.90 29.85 -19.01
C TYR A 260 1.05 31.11 -18.94
N GLU A 261 0.17 31.18 -17.94
CA GLU A 261 -0.58 32.38 -17.60
C GLU A 261 0.10 33.12 -16.46
N GLN A 262 0.37 34.41 -16.64
CA GLN A 262 1.00 35.23 -15.61
C GLN A 262 -0.03 35.63 -14.55
N ASN A 263 0.32 35.42 -13.29
CA ASN A 263 -0.36 36.07 -12.17
C ASN A 263 0.09 37.54 -12.10
N LEU A 264 -0.81 38.46 -12.48
CA LEU A 264 -0.50 39.90 -12.58
C LEU A 264 -0.41 40.62 -11.22
N SER A 265 -0.81 39.98 -10.12
CA SER A 265 -0.76 40.57 -8.77
C SER A 265 -0.48 39.51 -7.71
N PRO A 266 0.73 38.93 -7.70
CA PRO A 266 1.08 37.80 -6.85
C PRO A 266 1.41 38.24 -5.41
N THR A 267 0.42 38.81 -4.71
CA THR A 267 0.55 39.25 -3.30
C THR A 267 0.83 38.10 -2.32
N PHE A 268 0.68 36.86 -2.78
CA PHE A 268 1.02 35.63 -2.08
C PHE A 268 2.48 35.18 -2.24
N ALA A 269 3.28 35.94 -2.99
CA ALA A 269 4.70 35.68 -3.18
C ALA A 269 5.52 36.87 -2.68
N ASP A 270 6.68 36.59 -2.09
CA ASP A 270 7.63 37.59 -1.61
C ASP A 270 9.05 37.15 -1.95
N LEU A 271 9.86 38.06 -2.48
CA LEU A 271 11.22 37.80 -2.93
C LEU A 271 12.14 38.95 -2.52
N THR A 272 13.36 38.60 -2.12
CA THR A 272 14.38 39.58 -1.78
C THR A 272 15.75 39.14 -2.26
N VAL A 273 16.64 40.12 -2.42
CA VAL A 273 18.04 39.91 -2.77
C VAL A 273 18.92 40.61 -1.75
N ASN A 274 20.07 40.04 -1.44
CA ASN A 274 21.01 40.67 -0.52
C ASN A 274 21.50 42.03 -1.07
N SER A 275 21.39 43.08 -0.26
CA SER A 275 21.78 44.44 -0.66
C SER A 275 23.23 44.80 -0.35
N ALA A 276 23.94 43.94 0.37
CA ALA A 276 25.34 44.09 0.77
C ALA A 276 26.04 42.72 0.76
N ASP A 277 27.37 42.73 0.84
CA ASP A 277 28.14 41.50 1.01
C ASP A 277 27.73 40.81 2.32
N ILE A 278 27.31 39.55 2.23
CA ILE A 278 26.91 38.74 3.37
C ILE A 278 27.88 37.58 3.57
N PRO A 279 28.18 37.17 4.81
CA PRO A 279 28.96 35.97 5.05
C PRO A 279 28.20 34.73 4.57
N CYS A 280 28.91 33.79 3.96
CA CYS A 280 28.40 32.44 3.74
C CYS A 280 27.91 31.83 5.05
N GLY A 281 26.95 30.92 4.95
CA GLY A 281 26.48 30.14 6.08
C GLY A 281 26.35 28.69 5.68
N GLY A 282 26.67 27.78 6.59
CA GLY A 282 26.36 26.35 6.51
C GLY A 282 26.94 25.53 5.35
N TRP A 283 27.45 26.15 4.29
CA TRP A 283 27.96 25.53 3.07
C TRP A 283 29.04 26.42 2.42
N VAL A 284 29.58 25.97 1.29
CA VAL A 284 30.61 26.68 0.53
C VAL A 284 29.93 27.52 -0.55
N CYS A 285 30.02 28.85 -0.47
CA CYS A 285 29.52 29.70 -1.55
C CYS A 285 30.47 29.67 -2.75
N ARG A 286 29.92 30.00 -3.91
CA ARG A 286 30.63 29.92 -5.20
C ARG A 286 30.86 31.28 -5.87
N ASP A 287 30.88 32.38 -5.11
CA ASP A 287 31.07 33.75 -5.61
C ASP A 287 32.33 33.90 -6.49
N GLN A 288 32.13 34.26 -7.78
CA GLN A 288 33.20 34.57 -8.74
C GLN A 288 33.48 36.08 -8.88
N VAL A 289 32.67 36.95 -8.29
CA VAL A 289 32.88 38.41 -8.26
C VAL A 289 34.06 38.75 -7.35
N SER A 290 34.03 38.24 -6.12
CA SER A 290 35.11 38.41 -5.16
C SER A 290 36.15 37.30 -5.23
N GLY A 291 35.76 36.13 -5.77
CA GLY A 291 36.55 34.89 -5.71
C GLY A 291 36.69 34.32 -4.30
N ASN A 292 35.94 34.84 -3.33
CA ASN A 292 36.02 34.44 -1.93
C ASN A 292 34.85 33.53 -1.56
N SER A 293 35.13 32.25 -1.35
CA SER A 293 34.13 31.23 -0.99
C SER A 293 33.54 31.35 0.43
N THR A 294 33.78 32.47 1.13
CA THR A 294 33.28 32.73 2.49
C THR A 294 32.34 33.92 2.57
N ILE A 295 32.13 34.62 1.46
CA ILE A 295 31.15 35.70 1.31
C ILE A 295 30.29 35.46 0.07
N VAL A 296 29.12 36.08 0.05
CA VAL A 296 28.31 36.28 -1.14
C VAL A 296 28.21 37.78 -1.35
N SER A 297 28.64 38.23 -2.53
CA SER A 297 28.63 39.65 -2.87
C SER A 297 27.22 40.22 -2.97
N ALA A 298 27.09 41.54 -2.82
CA ALA A 298 25.81 42.23 -3.01
C ALA A 298 25.12 41.81 -4.32
N ASN A 299 23.82 41.52 -4.26
CA ASN A 299 22.96 41.02 -5.32
C ASN A 299 23.19 39.55 -5.79
N ASP A 300 24.12 38.80 -5.19
CA ASP A 300 24.38 37.41 -5.59
C ASP A 300 23.54 36.35 -4.86
N PHE A 301 22.77 36.73 -3.84
CA PHE A 301 21.91 35.82 -3.09
C PHE A 301 20.44 36.22 -3.21
N LEU A 302 19.66 35.33 -3.81
CA LEU A 302 18.21 35.47 -3.95
C LEU A 302 17.51 34.48 -3.04
N GLU A 303 16.42 34.94 -2.44
CA GLU A 303 15.46 34.07 -1.78
C GLU A 303 14.03 34.53 -2.04
N GLY A 304 13.11 33.59 -1.89
CA GLY A 304 11.70 33.82 -2.11
C GLY A 304 10.82 32.84 -1.36
N GLY A 305 9.57 33.25 -1.16
CA GLY A 305 8.48 32.46 -0.63
C GLY A 305 7.23 32.60 -1.48
N VAL A 306 6.43 31.53 -1.54
CA VAL A 306 5.10 31.50 -2.16
C VAL A 306 4.15 30.77 -1.23
N ASP A 307 3.10 31.44 -0.80
CA ASP A 307 1.98 30.82 -0.12
C ASP A 307 1.08 30.14 -1.16
N LEU A 308 1.01 28.80 -1.11
CA LEU A 308 0.26 28.04 -2.12
C LEU A 308 -1.25 28.20 -1.97
N GLN A 309 -1.74 28.76 -0.86
CA GLN A 309 -3.15 29.11 -0.71
C GLN A 309 -3.55 30.30 -1.61
N GLY A 310 -2.59 31.15 -1.99
CA GLY A 310 -2.83 32.32 -2.84
C GLY A 310 -2.98 32.00 -4.33
N ILE A 311 -2.70 30.76 -4.73
CA ILE A 311 -2.90 30.24 -6.09
C ILE A 311 -4.01 29.19 -6.09
N PRO A 312 -4.81 29.07 -7.17
CA PRO A 312 -5.77 27.98 -7.34
C PRO A 312 -5.01 26.67 -7.56
N PHE A 313 -4.45 26.12 -6.49
CA PHE A 313 -3.60 24.95 -6.49
C PHE A 313 -4.24 23.85 -5.66
N THR A 314 -4.55 22.73 -6.33
CA THR A 314 -5.25 21.60 -5.72
C THR A 314 -4.45 20.30 -5.76
N GLY A 315 -3.24 20.30 -6.34
CA GLY A 315 -2.38 19.13 -6.40
C GLY A 315 -1.19 19.17 -5.44
N CYS A 316 -0.11 18.46 -5.79
CA CYS A 316 1.10 18.36 -4.97
C CYS A 316 2.32 18.39 -5.87
N PHE A 317 3.23 19.35 -5.65
CA PHE A 317 4.50 19.39 -6.35
C PHE A 317 5.34 18.18 -5.97
N LYS A 318 5.88 17.53 -6.99
CA LYS A 318 6.74 16.34 -6.93
C LYS A 318 8.16 16.62 -7.40
N THR A 319 8.34 17.70 -8.17
CA THR A 319 9.64 18.07 -8.71
C THR A 319 9.89 19.57 -8.55
N PHE A 320 11.12 19.90 -8.19
CA PHE A 320 11.69 21.25 -8.26
C PHE A 320 12.74 21.27 -9.37
N LEU A 321 12.60 22.21 -10.31
CA LEU A 321 13.45 22.35 -11.50
C LEU A 321 13.86 23.81 -11.68
N PRO A 322 14.82 24.31 -10.91
CA PRO A 322 15.45 25.60 -11.16
C PRO A 322 16.25 25.56 -12.48
N HIS A 323 16.16 26.65 -13.25
CA HIS A 323 16.87 26.78 -14.52
C HIS A 323 17.12 28.25 -14.88
N THR A 324 17.98 28.51 -15.85
CA THR A 324 18.35 29.87 -16.26
C THR A 324 17.96 30.20 -17.68
N ARG A 325 17.70 31.49 -17.90
CA ARG A 325 17.33 32.07 -19.19
C ARG A 325 18.45 32.96 -19.71
N THR A 326 18.64 32.96 -21.03
CA THR A 326 19.61 33.84 -21.72
C THR A 326 19.26 35.32 -21.68
N ALA A 327 17.98 35.68 -21.49
CA ALA A 327 17.49 37.05 -21.53
C ALA A 327 16.19 37.21 -20.74
N GLN A 328 15.83 38.47 -20.44
CA GLN A 328 14.64 38.84 -19.66
C GLN A 328 13.32 38.33 -20.25
N SER A 329 13.26 38.09 -21.56
CA SER A 329 12.07 37.49 -22.17
C SER A 329 11.79 36.12 -21.54
N PHE A 330 10.56 35.90 -21.06
CA PHE A 330 10.11 34.63 -20.48
C PHE A 330 10.35 33.45 -21.44
N SER A 331 10.20 33.68 -22.74
CA SER A 331 10.40 32.69 -23.81
C SER A 331 11.82 32.70 -24.40
N SER A 332 12.80 33.24 -23.68
CA SER A 332 14.20 33.15 -24.11
C SER A 332 14.74 31.73 -23.89
N VAL A 333 15.85 31.43 -24.56
CA VAL A 333 16.48 30.12 -24.50
C VAL A 333 16.96 29.82 -23.08
N LEU A 334 16.70 28.61 -22.62
CA LEU A 334 17.20 28.06 -21.37
C LEU A 334 18.63 27.55 -21.55
N LYS A 335 19.47 27.69 -20.52
CA LYS A 335 20.89 27.32 -20.60
C LYS A 335 21.33 26.29 -19.60
N ASP A 336 20.98 26.50 -18.34
CA ASP A 336 21.44 25.66 -17.24
C ASP A 336 20.27 25.27 -16.36
N PHE A 337 20.42 24.17 -15.60
CA PHE A 337 19.41 23.68 -14.68
C PHE A 337 20.03 22.88 -13.53
N ALA A 338 19.56 23.12 -12.31
CA ALA A 338 19.94 22.26 -11.18
C ALA A 338 18.83 21.22 -10.94
N GLY A 339 19.09 19.93 -11.20
CA GLY A 339 18.11 18.86 -10.95
C GLY A 339 17.85 17.91 -12.12
N PRO A 340 16.58 17.54 -12.42
CA PRO A 340 15.34 17.73 -11.65
C PRO A 340 15.39 17.07 -10.27
N ILE A 341 14.76 17.68 -9.27
CA ILE A 341 14.89 17.27 -7.86
C ILE A 341 13.54 16.81 -7.33
N GLY A 342 13.50 15.62 -6.72
CA GLY A 342 12.31 15.17 -6.01
C GLY A 342 11.95 16.13 -4.86
N PHE A 343 10.75 16.68 -4.89
CA PHE A 343 10.25 17.66 -3.94
C PHE A 343 8.84 17.27 -3.49
N LYS A 344 8.42 17.61 -2.28
CA LYS A 344 7.03 17.38 -1.84
C LYS A 344 6.44 18.65 -1.27
N SER A 345 5.38 19.18 -1.88
CA SER A 345 4.63 20.32 -1.32
C SER A 345 3.45 19.91 -0.43
N CYS A 346 3.02 18.65 -0.50
CA CYS A 346 1.95 18.11 0.34
C CYS A 346 2.47 17.01 1.25
N ARG A 347 1.72 16.74 2.31
CA ARG A 347 1.99 15.62 3.23
C ARG A 347 1.40 14.32 2.73
N ASP A 348 2.10 13.23 3.02
CA ASP A 348 1.50 11.91 3.03
C ASP A 348 0.73 11.75 4.35
N PRO A 349 -0.59 11.46 4.33
CA PRO A 349 -1.32 11.25 5.58
C PRO A 349 -0.76 10.04 6.32
N ALA A 350 -0.77 10.11 7.66
CA ALA A 350 -0.42 8.98 8.50
C ALA A 350 -1.60 8.00 8.56
N THR A 351 -1.71 7.16 7.53
CA THR A 351 -2.79 6.18 7.42
C THR A 351 -2.53 4.97 8.33
N VAL A 352 -3.45 4.70 9.25
CA VAL A 352 -3.51 3.47 10.04
C VAL A 352 -4.83 2.79 9.74
N SER A 353 -4.78 1.54 9.30
CA SER A 353 -5.99 0.74 9.07
C SER A 353 -5.88 -0.62 9.75
N THR A 354 -7.03 -1.16 10.15
CA THR A 354 -7.09 -2.44 10.89
C THR A 354 -8.36 -3.22 10.57
N SER A 355 -8.15 -4.46 10.12
CA SER A 355 -9.21 -5.41 9.87
C SER A 355 -9.89 -5.88 11.15
N ALA A 356 -11.22 -6.04 11.09
CA ALA A 356 -12.05 -6.52 12.18
C ALA A 356 -13.12 -7.53 11.70
N PRO A 357 -13.18 -8.76 12.26
CA PRO A 357 -12.18 -9.35 13.14
C PRO A 357 -10.84 -9.57 12.40
N GLY A 358 -9.74 -9.30 13.09
CA GLY A 358 -8.41 -9.75 12.66
C GLY A 358 -8.19 -11.24 12.94
N GLY A 359 -7.09 -11.80 12.43
CA GLY A 359 -6.72 -13.19 12.70
C GLY A 359 -7.43 -14.19 11.78
N GLN A 360 -7.98 -15.28 12.32
CA GLN A 360 -8.63 -16.32 11.52
C GLN A 360 -10.15 -16.33 11.71
N VAL A 361 -10.90 -16.41 10.61
CA VAL A 361 -12.38 -16.43 10.59
C VAL A 361 -12.90 -17.66 9.83
N ALA A 362 -14.17 -18.01 10.05
CA ALA A 362 -14.84 -19.06 9.29
C ALA A 362 -15.24 -18.56 7.89
N PRO A 363 -15.35 -19.45 6.87
CA PRO A 363 -15.89 -19.08 5.57
C PRO A 363 -17.25 -18.39 5.66
N GLY A 364 -17.43 -17.30 4.91
CA GLY A 364 -18.67 -16.51 4.89
C GLY A 364 -18.87 -15.59 6.10
N SER A 365 -17.90 -15.51 7.02
CA SER A 365 -17.96 -14.57 8.14
C SER A 365 -18.01 -13.11 7.65
N ALA A 366 -18.85 -12.30 8.28
CA ALA A 366 -18.87 -10.87 8.04
C ALA A 366 -17.62 -10.21 8.63
N VAL A 367 -16.89 -9.48 7.79
CA VAL A 367 -15.68 -8.74 8.13
C VAL A 367 -15.83 -7.27 7.77
N ARG A 368 -15.06 -6.41 8.44
CA ARG A 368 -14.99 -4.96 8.25
C ARG A 368 -13.54 -4.50 8.34
N ASP A 369 -13.33 -3.24 8.03
CA ASP A 369 -12.08 -2.54 8.20
C ASP A 369 -12.33 -1.13 8.76
N ALA A 370 -11.36 -0.61 9.50
CA ALA A 370 -11.42 0.72 10.10
C ALA A 370 -10.10 1.45 9.87
N VAL A 371 -10.20 2.66 9.33
CA VAL A 371 -9.06 3.51 8.99
C VAL A 371 -9.07 4.79 9.82
N THR A 372 -7.88 5.28 10.14
CA THR A 372 -7.61 6.61 10.67
C THR A 372 -6.53 7.25 9.80
N GLU A 373 -6.85 8.41 9.22
CA GLU A 373 -5.93 9.29 8.52
C GLU A 373 -5.45 10.36 9.50
N GLY A 374 -4.18 10.31 9.88
CA GLY A 374 -3.54 11.33 10.71
C GLY A 374 -2.81 12.38 9.87
N SER A 375 -2.47 13.52 10.48
CA SER A 375 -1.77 14.62 9.81
C SER A 375 -0.33 14.30 9.35
N GLY A 376 0.26 13.21 9.84
CA GLY A 376 1.66 12.87 9.51
C GLY A 376 2.68 13.91 9.98
N GLY A 377 2.32 14.78 10.92
CA GLY A 377 3.15 15.89 11.42
C GLY A 377 2.32 17.09 11.86
N ALA A 378 2.81 18.31 11.62
CA ALA A 378 2.06 19.54 11.90
C ALA A 378 0.94 19.77 10.87
N GLY A 379 -0.17 20.38 11.30
CA GLY A 379 -1.35 20.65 10.47
C GLY A 379 -2.65 20.16 11.11
N PHE A 380 -3.76 20.27 10.37
CA PHE A 380 -5.08 19.81 10.81
C PHE A 380 -5.33 18.34 10.44
N VAL A 381 -6.28 17.69 11.10
CA VAL A 381 -6.64 16.29 10.84
C VAL A 381 -7.24 16.14 9.43
N PRO A 382 -6.73 15.22 8.58
CA PRO A 382 -7.23 15.03 7.22
C PRO A 382 -8.76 14.88 7.12
N THR A 383 -9.34 15.58 6.16
CA THR A 383 -10.76 15.50 5.76
C THR A 383 -10.87 14.95 4.34
N GLY A 384 -12.07 14.51 3.94
CA GLY A 384 -12.30 13.86 2.65
C GLY A 384 -13.00 12.52 2.78
N THR A 385 -12.67 11.58 1.90
CA THR A 385 -13.31 10.27 1.85
C THR A 385 -12.31 9.14 1.75
N VAL A 386 -12.71 7.95 2.20
CA VAL A 386 -11.94 6.71 2.04
C VAL A 386 -12.81 5.65 1.37
N ARG A 387 -12.25 4.97 0.37
CA ARG A 387 -12.83 3.77 -0.26
C ARG A 387 -12.12 2.53 0.25
N PHE A 388 -12.90 1.52 0.62
CA PHE A 388 -12.41 0.24 1.12
C PHE A 388 -12.51 -0.83 0.04
N PHE A 389 -11.49 -1.69 -0.02
CA PHE A 389 -11.40 -2.80 -0.95
C PHE A 389 -10.96 -4.05 -0.21
N LEU A 390 -11.45 -5.21 -0.63
CA LEU A 390 -11.07 -6.50 -0.08
C LEU A 390 -10.44 -7.38 -1.18
N CYS A 391 -9.18 -7.79 -0.99
CA CYS A 391 -8.54 -8.79 -1.83
C CYS A 391 -8.87 -10.20 -1.35
N SER A 392 -9.30 -11.05 -2.29
CA SER A 392 -9.39 -12.49 -2.08
C SER A 392 -8.01 -13.17 -2.07
N PRO A 393 -7.89 -14.45 -1.65
CA PRO A 393 -6.61 -15.15 -1.58
C PRO A 393 -5.83 -15.20 -2.88
N ALA A 394 -6.53 -15.22 -4.02
CA ALA A 394 -5.89 -15.19 -5.33
C ALA A 394 -5.30 -13.81 -5.70
N GLN A 395 -5.69 -12.74 -4.99
CA GLN A 395 -5.29 -11.36 -5.26
C GLN A 395 -4.26 -10.81 -4.26
N VAL A 396 -4.04 -11.51 -3.14
CA VAL A 396 -3.08 -11.10 -2.11
C VAL A 396 -1.65 -11.38 -2.58
N THR A 397 -0.76 -10.41 -2.42
CA THR A 397 0.68 -10.52 -2.69
C THR A 397 1.49 -10.44 -1.39
N GLY A 398 2.81 -10.56 -1.47
CA GLY A 398 3.70 -10.38 -0.32
C GLY A 398 3.57 -9.00 0.35
N ALA A 399 3.15 -7.97 -0.39
CA ALA A 399 2.97 -6.61 0.11
C ALA A 399 1.54 -6.32 0.63
N GLY A 400 0.62 -7.29 0.56
CA GLY A 400 -0.79 -7.09 0.95
C GLY A 400 -1.72 -7.11 -0.25
N CYS A 401 -2.59 -6.11 -0.37
CA CYS A 401 -3.63 -6.03 -1.38
C CYS A 401 -3.34 -4.94 -2.43
N PRO A 402 -2.78 -5.27 -3.61
CA PRO A 402 -2.52 -4.27 -4.66
C PRO A 402 -3.79 -3.76 -5.35
N GLY A 403 -4.94 -4.43 -5.15
CA GLY A 403 -6.22 -4.09 -5.78
C GLY A 403 -7.40 -4.39 -4.87
N GLY A 404 -8.27 -5.32 -5.28
CA GLY A 404 -9.40 -5.80 -4.48
C GLY A 404 -10.76 -5.34 -4.99
N THR A 405 -11.81 -5.98 -4.49
CA THR A 405 -13.20 -5.64 -4.80
C THR A 405 -13.66 -4.55 -3.85
N ALA A 406 -14.25 -3.47 -4.39
CA ALA A 406 -14.78 -2.38 -3.57
C ALA A 406 -15.88 -2.88 -2.62
N VAL A 407 -15.80 -2.48 -1.35
CA VAL A 407 -16.79 -2.81 -0.33
C VAL A 407 -17.61 -1.57 -0.02
N GLY A 408 -18.83 -1.52 -0.57
CA GLY A 408 -19.75 -0.40 -0.37
C GLY A 408 -19.32 0.88 -1.10
N ALA A 409 -19.92 2.00 -0.68
CA ALA A 409 -19.61 3.33 -1.18
C ALA A 409 -18.42 3.96 -0.42
N ALA A 410 -17.86 5.05 -0.97
CA ALA A 410 -16.88 5.86 -0.28
C ALA A 410 -17.44 6.38 1.06
N LYS A 411 -16.61 6.40 2.10
CA LYS A 411 -16.97 6.84 3.45
C LYS A 411 -16.31 8.17 3.75
N THR A 412 -17.08 9.17 4.15
CA THR A 412 -16.55 10.45 4.61
C THR A 412 -15.80 10.26 5.91
N LEU A 413 -14.64 10.88 6.03
CA LEU A 413 -13.87 10.92 7.26
C LEU A 413 -14.61 11.74 8.33
N ALA A 414 -14.77 11.17 9.51
CA ALA A 414 -15.25 11.86 10.70
C ALA A 414 -14.08 11.96 11.68
N ALA A 415 -13.56 13.17 11.90
CA ALA A 415 -12.35 13.41 12.71
C ALA A 415 -11.15 12.53 12.27
N GLY A 416 -10.94 12.42 10.96
CA GLY A 416 -9.88 11.58 10.38
C GLY A 416 -10.16 10.08 10.35
N ALA A 417 -11.30 9.60 10.86
CA ALA A 417 -11.61 8.17 10.89
C ALA A 417 -12.79 7.78 10.00
N ALA A 418 -12.75 6.56 9.45
CA ALA A 418 -13.88 5.94 8.75
C ALA A 418 -13.88 4.41 8.94
N SER A 419 -15.03 3.78 8.71
CA SER A 419 -15.15 2.32 8.75
C SER A 419 -15.91 1.81 7.53
N SER A 420 -15.49 0.66 7.03
CA SER A 420 -16.14 -0.01 5.91
C SER A 420 -17.55 -0.51 6.28
N ASP A 421 -18.36 -0.73 5.25
CA ASP A 421 -19.54 -1.61 5.38
C ASP A 421 -19.08 -3.05 5.70
N PRO A 422 -19.92 -3.88 6.36
CA PRO A 422 -19.59 -5.29 6.54
C PRO A 422 -19.67 -6.02 5.20
N THR A 423 -18.82 -7.01 5.00
CA THR A 423 -18.90 -7.92 3.87
C THR A 423 -18.67 -9.36 4.29
N SER A 424 -19.47 -10.28 3.74
CA SER A 424 -19.33 -11.73 3.91
C SER A 424 -18.70 -12.41 2.70
N ALA A 425 -18.01 -11.64 1.83
CA ALA A 425 -17.32 -12.14 0.64
C ALA A 425 -16.02 -12.92 0.97
N THR A 426 -16.09 -13.80 1.97
CA THR A 426 -14.99 -14.53 2.60
C THR A 426 -15.17 -16.04 2.41
N ASN A 427 -15.58 -16.48 1.22
CA ASN A 427 -15.98 -17.87 0.97
C ASN A 427 -14.82 -18.80 0.60
N ALA A 428 -13.70 -18.26 0.10
CA ALA A 428 -12.54 -19.06 -0.25
C ALA A 428 -11.61 -19.21 0.96
N ALA A 429 -11.02 -20.39 1.14
CA ALA A 429 -9.99 -20.58 2.14
C ALA A 429 -8.72 -19.80 1.75
N GLY A 430 -8.06 -19.18 2.73
CA GLY A 430 -6.78 -18.51 2.52
C GLY A 430 -6.70 -17.10 3.10
N LYS A 431 -5.64 -16.37 2.76
CA LYS A 431 -5.37 -15.03 3.29
C LYS A 431 -6.15 -13.98 2.51
N TYR A 432 -6.86 -13.11 3.22
CA TYR A 432 -7.53 -11.93 2.68
C TYR A 432 -6.83 -10.69 3.23
N CYS A 433 -6.84 -9.60 2.46
CA CYS A 433 -6.26 -8.34 2.89
C CYS A 433 -7.13 -7.17 2.45
N TRP A 434 -7.32 -6.22 3.35
CA TRP A 434 -7.95 -4.94 3.08
C TRP A 434 -6.98 -3.98 2.40
N ARG A 435 -7.56 -3.06 1.64
CA ARG A 435 -6.89 -1.90 1.07
C ARG A 435 -7.82 -0.70 1.21
N THR A 436 -7.28 0.40 1.70
CA THR A 436 -7.96 1.68 1.75
C THR A 436 -7.40 2.62 0.68
N ALA A 437 -8.24 3.51 0.17
CA ALA A 437 -7.85 4.59 -0.73
C ALA A 437 -8.49 5.89 -0.25
N TYR A 438 -7.67 6.79 0.29
CA TYR A 438 -8.02 8.12 0.72
C TYR A 438 -8.07 9.10 -0.46
N THR A 439 -9.04 10.00 -0.44
CA THR A 439 -9.20 11.10 -1.39
C THR A 439 -9.55 12.36 -0.61
N PRO A 440 -8.72 13.42 -0.67
CA PRO A 440 -8.98 14.66 0.05
C PRO A 440 -10.22 15.39 -0.48
N ASP A 441 -10.89 16.14 0.38
CA ASP A 441 -11.89 17.14 -0.01
C ASP A 441 -11.25 18.52 -0.19
N ALA A 442 -12.03 19.54 -0.58
CA ALA A 442 -11.54 20.88 -0.87
C ALA A 442 -10.71 21.53 0.27
N ALA A 443 -10.91 21.15 1.53
CA ALA A 443 -10.12 21.67 2.65
C ALA A 443 -8.75 20.97 2.77
N SER A 444 -8.69 19.66 2.45
CA SER A 444 -7.45 18.86 2.51
C SER A 444 -6.69 18.78 1.19
N THR A 445 -7.33 19.15 0.09
CA THR A 445 -6.73 19.17 -1.25
C THR A 445 -5.63 20.23 -1.31
N GLY A 446 -4.49 19.89 -1.92
CA GLY A 446 -3.29 20.72 -1.86
C GLY A 446 -2.51 20.64 -0.53
N VAL A 447 -3.09 20.05 0.53
CA VAL A 447 -2.44 19.85 1.84
C VAL A 447 -1.96 18.41 2.01
N TYR A 448 -2.84 17.46 1.71
CA TYR A 448 -2.58 16.03 1.79
C TYR A 448 -2.64 15.40 0.41
N ALA A 449 -1.65 14.57 0.10
CA ALA A 449 -1.67 13.74 -1.10
C ALA A 449 -2.75 12.64 -0.96
N PRO A 450 -3.46 12.28 -2.05
CA PRO A 450 -4.24 11.05 -2.07
C PRO A 450 -3.35 9.86 -1.70
N ALA A 451 -3.85 8.98 -0.84
CA ALA A 451 -3.07 7.88 -0.30
C ALA A 451 -3.79 6.55 -0.45
N THR A 452 -3.01 5.48 -0.51
CA THR A 452 -3.56 4.13 -0.50
C THR A 452 -2.76 3.31 0.50
N HIS A 453 -3.45 2.58 1.36
CA HIS A 453 -2.80 1.80 2.40
C HIS A 453 -3.28 0.35 2.37
N THR A 454 -2.32 -0.55 2.51
CA THR A 454 -2.51 -1.99 2.73
C THR A 454 -1.22 -2.51 3.35
N ASN A 455 -1.28 -3.57 4.15
CA ASN A 455 -0.08 -4.25 4.62
C ASN A 455 -0.37 -5.73 4.89
N ALA A 456 0.67 -6.54 5.10
CA ALA A 456 0.49 -7.97 5.34
C ALA A 456 0.07 -8.34 6.78
N THR A 457 -0.07 -7.34 7.66
CA THR A 457 -0.21 -7.46 9.12
C THR A 457 -1.61 -7.05 9.60
N THR A 458 -1.84 -5.80 9.97
CA THR A 458 -3.11 -5.28 10.51
C THR A 458 -4.25 -5.32 9.50
N GLU A 459 -3.94 -5.32 8.21
CA GLU A 459 -4.93 -5.30 7.13
C GLU A 459 -5.34 -6.69 6.66
N CYS A 460 -4.66 -7.75 7.10
CA CYS A 460 -4.91 -9.09 6.61
C CYS A 460 -5.45 -10.02 7.68
N PHE A 461 -6.31 -10.94 7.25
CA PHE A 461 -6.87 -12.01 8.06
C PHE A 461 -6.89 -13.30 7.23
N ALA A 462 -7.08 -14.44 7.88
CA ALA A 462 -7.19 -15.74 7.24
C ALA A 462 -8.62 -16.24 7.30
N VAL A 463 -9.13 -16.78 6.20
CA VAL A 463 -10.34 -17.59 6.19
C VAL A 463 -9.92 -19.04 6.29
N ALA A 464 -10.42 -19.73 7.32
CA ALA A 464 -10.14 -21.14 7.54
C ALA A 464 -10.55 -21.96 6.31
N ALA A 465 -9.76 -22.97 5.97
CA ALA A 465 -10.29 -24.02 5.11
C ALA A 465 -11.53 -24.64 5.77
N PRO A 466 -12.59 -24.95 5.01
CA PRO A 466 -13.67 -25.75 5.54
C PRO A 466 -13.04 -27.00 6.18
N VAL A 467 -13.38 -27.26 7.44
CA VAL A 467 -12.80 -28.36 8.21
C VAL A 467 -13.07 -29.66 7.45
N SER A 468 -12.04 -30.25 6.85
CA SER A 468 -12.10 -31.65 6.44
C SER A 468 -11.96 -32.46 7.72
N LEU A 469 -13.08 -32.84 8.33
CA LEU A 469 -13.03 -33.85 9.39
C LEU A 469 -12.43 -35.12 8.74
N PRO A 470 -11.31 -35.67 9.26
CA PRO A 470 -10.73 -36.87 8.67
C PRO A 470 -11.71 -38.02 8.87
N ASN A 471 -12.35 -38.47 7.78
CA ASN A 471 -13.28 -39.60 7.64
C ASN A 471 -12.65 -40.97 7.99
N THR A 472 -11.94 -41.07 9.11
CA THR A 472 -11.28 -42.31 9.57
C THR A 472 -12.01 -42.97 10.73
N GLY A 473 -13.11 -42.38 11.22
CA GLY A 473 -13.87 -42.91 12.35
C GLY A 473 -13.07 -42.91 13.67
N VAL A 474 -11.93 -42.21 13.74
CA VAL A 474 -11.14 -42.10 14.96
C VAL A 474 -11.61 -40.84 15.69
N PRO A 475 -12.32 -40.94 16.83
CA PRO A 475 -12.59 -39.76 17.63
C PRO A 475 -11.24 -39.11 18.01
N PRO A 476 -11.12 -37.77 18.02
CA PRO A 476 -9.99 -37.15 18.70
C PRO A 476 -9.98 -37.75 20.12
N GLY A 477 -8.86 -38.40 20.48
CA GLY A 477 -8.75 -39.05 21.78
C GLY A 477 -9.15 -38.08 22.89
N PRO A 478 -9.68 -38.56 24.03
CA PRO A 478 -10.02 -37.66 25.13
C PRO A 478 -8.79 -36.80 25.43
N ALA A 479 -8.91 -35.50 25.22
CA ALA A 479 -7.93 -34.54 25.67
C ALA A 479 -7.92 -34.63 27.20
N PHE A 480 -7.03 -35.43 27.77
CA PHE A 480 -6.76 -35.44 29.19
C PHE A 480 -6.07 -34.11 29.49
N PRO A 481 -6.74 -33.12 30.12
CA PRO A 481 -6.19 -31.76 30.21
C PRO A 481 -5.11 -31.65 31.30
N TRP A 482 -4.69 -32.76 31.92
CA TRP A 482 -3.83 -32.75 33.11
C TRP A 482 -2.74 -33.85 33.07
N LEU A 483 -2.11 -34.08 31.92
CA LEU A 483 -0.84 -34.83 31.88
C LEU A 483 0.09 -34.19 30.83
N PRO A 484 1.19 -33.52 31.23
CA PRO A 484 2.18 -33.06 30.27
C PRO A 484 2.86 -34.26 29.60
N VAL A 485 2.98 -34.20 28.28
CA VAL A 485 3.45 -35.25 27.35
C VAL A 485 4.93 -35.66 27.55
N GLN A 486 5.58 -35.27 28.66
CA GLN A 486 7.01 -35.49 28.89
C GLN A 486 7.38 -36.74 29.70
N ALA A 487 6.43 -37.60 30.09
CA ALA A 487 6.71 -38.69 31.05
C ALA A 487 7.12 -40.05 30.45
N PHE A 488 7.20 -40.23 29.12
CA PHE A 488 7.51 -41.55 28.54
C PHE A 488 9.00 -41.86 28.31
N ALA A 489 9.92 -40.96 28.64
CA ALA A 489 11.36 -41.20 28.39
C ALA A 489 12.24 -41.34 29.65
N VAL A 490 11.74 -41.08 30.86
CA VAL A 490 12.63 -40.93 32.05
C VAL A 490 12.49 -42.04 33.10
N GLY A 491 11.41 -42.83 33.04
CA GLY A 491 11.16 -43.92 33.99
C GLY A 491 12.25 -45.01 34.03
N PRO A 492 12.75 -45.52 32.88
CA PRO A 492 13.75 -46.60 32.88
C PRO A 492 15.16 -46.13 33.28
N LEU A 493 15.50 -44.86 33.05
CA LEU A 493 16.85 -44.33 33.30
C LEU A 493 17.09 -43.95 34.77
N PHE A 494 16.05 -43.53 35.49
CA PHE A 494 16.16 -43.23 36.92
C PHE A 494 16.40 -44.49 37.76
N LEU A 495 15.84 -45.64 37.35
CA LEU A 495 16.09 -46.94 37.98
C LEU A 495 17.50 -47.47 37.69
N LEU A 496 18.08 -47.16 36.52
CA LEU A 496 19.46 -47.51 36.19
C LEU A 496 20.49 -46.69 37.00
N ALA A 497 20.20 -45.41 37.27
CA ALA A 497 21.06 -44.53 38.06
C ALA A 497 21.09 -44.89 39.56
N VAL A 498 20.00 -45.44 40.10
CA VAL A 498 19.94 -45.91 41.50
C VAL A 498 20.69 -47.24 41.69
N ALA A 499 20.82 -48.07 40.65
CA ALA A 499 21.52 -49.36 40.71
C ALA A 499 23.06 -49.24 40.68
N LEU A 500 23.63 -48.18 40.11
CA LEU A 500 25.09 -47.99 39.96
C LEU A 500 25.70 -47.17 41.10
N ARG A 501 25.61 -47.70 42.33
CA ARG A 501 25.94 -47.00 43.58
C ARG A 501 27.44 -46.83 43.91
N ARG A 502 28.37 -46.98 42.96
CA ARG A 502 29.82 -47.02 43.28
C ARG A 502 30.79 -46.19 42.43
N SER A 503 30.35 -45.41 41.44
CA SER A 503 31.27 -44.52 40.72
C SER A 503 30.64 -43.17 40.38
N ARG A 504 31.09 -42.11 41.07
CA ARG A 504 30.63 -40.73 40.87
C ARG A 504 30.93 -40.19 39.45
N TRP A 505 31.84 -40.83 38.72
CA TRP A 505 32.27 -40.42 37.38
C TRP A 505 31.31 -40.87 36.27
N LEU A 506 30.62 -42.00 36.43
CA LEU A 506 29.65 -42.51 35.46
C LEU A 506 28.34 -41.71 35.47
N ALA A 507 27.90 -41.23 36.63
CA ALA A 507 26.70 -40.38 36.74
C ALA A 507 26.90 -39.01 36.06
N ILE A 508 28.11 -38.45 36.11
CA ILE A 508 28.46 -37.18 35.44
C ILE A 508 28.51 -37.38 33.93
N LEU A 509 29.00 -38.52 33.45
CA LEU A 509 29.05 -38.85 32.02
C LEU A 509 27.65 -39.05 31.41
N VAL A 510 26.74 -39.72 32.13
CA VAL A 510 25.34 -39.89 31.69
C VAL A 510 24.59 -38.54 31.67
N LEU A 511 24.85 -37.65 32.64
CA LEU A 511 24.23 -36.32 32.67
C LEU A 511 24.78 -35.38 31.58
N ALA A 512 26.05 -35.52 31.21
CA ALA A 512 26.68 -34.76 30.13
C ALA A 512 26.17 -35.18 28.73
N VAL A 513 25.90 -36.47 28.51
CA VAL A 513 25.32 -36.97 27.25
C VAL A 513 23.87 -36.52 27.08
N VAL A 514 23.10 -36.40 28.17
CA VAL A 514 21.71 -35.91 28.11
C VAL A 514 21.64 -34.40 27.80
N MET A 515 22.62 -33.59 28.23
CA MET A 515 22.68 -32.16 27.89
C MET A 515 23.27 -31.86 26.50
N ALA A 516 24.03 -32.77 25.90
CA ALA A 516 24.61 -32.58 24.56
C ALA A 516 23.63 -32.85 23.39
N CYS A 517 22.43 -33.38 23.66
CA CYS A 517 21.40 -33.66 22.64
C CYS A 517 20.37 -32.51 22.47
N SER A 518 20.63 -31.32 23.02
CA SER A 518 19.69 -30.18 22.98
C SER A 518 20.13 -29.00 22.09
N SER A 519 21.06 -29.21 21.17
CA SER A 519 21.42 -28.19 20.16
C SER A 519 20.83 -28.53 18.80
N PRO A 520 20.12 -27.60 18.12
CA PRO A 520 19.68 -27.83 16.75
C PRO A 520 20.90 -27.84 15.81
N ALA A 521 21.08 -28.95 15.09
CA ALA A 521 22.06 -29.04 14.01
C ALA A 521 21.66 -28.10 12.85
N PRO A 522 22.60 -27.39 12.21
CA PRO A 522 22.31 -26.60 11.01
C PRO A 522 21.91 -27.53 9.85
N ALA A 523 20.87 -27.16 9.12
CA ALA A 523 20.35 -27.91 7.99
C ALA A 523 21.40 -27.99 6.86
N SER A 524 21.90 -29.19 6.58
CA SER A 524 22.68 -29.51 5.39
C SER A 524 21.75 -29.67 4.19
N VAL A 525 21.91 -28.79 3.19
CA VAL A 525 21.28 -28.89 1.87
C VAL A 525 21.92 -30.06 1.10
N PRO A 526 21.15 -31.02 0.55
CA PRO A 526 21.71 -32.01 -0.36
C PRO A 526 21.94 -31.39 -1.76
N PRO A 527 23.05 -31.73 -2.45
CA PRO A 527 23.26 -31.33 -3.83
C PRO A 527 22.49 -32.28 -4.74
N ASN A 528 21.66 -31.75 -5.64
CA ASN A 528 21.20 -32.53 -6.78
C ASN A 528 21.87 -32.01 -8.05
N ALA A 529 22.73 -32.89 -8.56
CA ALA A 529 23.37 -32.85 -9.86
C ALA A 529 22.33 -32.91 -10.99
N GLY A 530 22.70 -32.31 -12.12
CA GLY A 530 21.85 -32.16 -13.29
C GLY A 530 21.68 -33.40 -14.16
N GLY A 531 20.84 -33.18 -15.18
CA GLY A 531 20.48 -34.09 -16.27
C GLY A 531 18.96 -34.05 -16.48
N ALA A 532 18.39 -33.82 -17.65
CA ALA A 532 18.90 -33.50 -18.96
C ALA A 532 17.74 -32.87 -19.76
N ASN A 533 18.09 -31.99 -20.70
CA ASN A 533 17.18 -31.41 -21.68
C ASN A 533 16.47 -32.51 -22.51
N LEU A 534 15.14 -32.47 -22.55
CA LEU A 534 14.37 -32.96 -23.68
C LEU A 534 13.26 -31.96 -23.98
N ALA A 535 13.59 -31.00 -24.83
CA ALA A 535 12.63 -30.17 -25.52
C ALA A 535 11.84 -31.05 -26.50
N ARG A 536 10.52 -31.16 -26.29
CA ARG A 536 9.60 -31.71 -27.29
C ARG A 536 8.57 -30.63 -27.62
N SER A 537 8.69 -30.09 -28.83
CA SER A 537 7.82 -29.08 -29.40
C SER A 537 6.35 -29.50 -29.40
N ILE A 538 5.49 -28.66 -28.83
CA ILE A 538 4.03 -28.72 -28.99
C ILE A 538 3.65 -27.58 -29.95
N PRO A 539 2.88 -27.82 -31.03
CA PRO A 539 2.51 -26.78 -31.99
C PRO A 539 1.61 -25.71 -31.37
N GLN A 540 1.92 -24.44 -31.68
CA GLN A 540 1.04 -23.29 -31.53
C GLN A 540 -0.32 -23.54 -32.20
N ILE A 541 -1.40 -23.40 -31.44
CA ILE A 541 -2.75 -23.20 -31.98
C ILE A 541 -3.06 -21.70 -31.86
N GLU A 542 -3.26 -21.05 -32.99
CA GLU A 542 -3.66 -19.65 -33.11
C GLU A 542 -5.10 -19.42 -32.59
N PRO A 543 -5.42 -18.20 -32.11
CA PRO A 543 -6.71 -17.89 -31.53
C PRO A 543 -7.79 -17.73 -32.62
N SER A 544 -8.80 -18.60 -32.59
CA SER A 544 -10.02 -18.43 -33.40
C SER A 544 -11.03 -17.56 -32.64
N ALA A 545 -11.58 -16.57 -33.34
CA ALA A 545 -12.45 -15.53 -32.80
C ALA A 545 -13.73 -16.06 -32.15
N SER A 546 -14.03 -15.57 -30.95
CA SER A 546 -15.20 -15.90 -30.12
C SER A 546 -16.52 -15.48 -30.74
N ALA A 547 -17.49 -16.41 -30.77
CA ALA A 547 -18.91 -16.08 -30.78
C ALA A 547 -19.36 -15.56 -29.39
N PRO A 548 -20.44 -14.75 -29.29
CA PRO A 548 -20.89 -14.20 -28.01
C PRO A 548 -21.43 -15.31 -27.10
N VAL A 549 -20.74 -15.55 -25.99
CA VAL A 549 -21.23 -16.43 -24.91
C VAL A 549 -22.27 -15.64 -24.11
N GLN A 550 -23.54 -16.06 -24.21
CA GLN A 550 -24.60 -15.60 -23.31
C GLN A 550 -24.22 -15.93 -21.85
N PRO A 551 -24.54 -15.05 -20.88
CA PRO A 551 -24.29 -15.34 -19.48
C PRO A 551 -25.05 -16.60 -19.08
N ALA A 552 -24.31 -17.67 -18.78
CA ALA A 552 -24.85 -18.85 -18.15
C ALA A 552 -25.39 -18.43 -16.78
N THR A 553 -26.70 -18.51 -16.60
CA THR A 553 -27.35 -18.50 -15.30
C THR A 553 -26.62 -19.52 -14.43
N GLN A 554 -25.87 -19.07 -13.43
CA GLN A 554 -25.27 -19.98 -12.46
C GLN A 554 -26.41 -20.62 -11.67
N GLU A 555 -26.79 -21.82 -12.11
CA GLU A 555 -27.59 -22.73 -11.32
C GLU A 555 -26.86 -22.94 -9.98
N PRO A 556 -27.53 -22.80 -8.83
CA PRO A 556 -26.88 -22.95 -7.53
C PRO A 556 -26.20 -24.31 -7.50
N LYS A 557 -24.90 -24.32 -7.21
CA LYS A 557 -24.08 -25.54 -7.07
C LYS A 557 -24.75 -26.42 -6.02
N GLN A 558 -25.57 -27.39 -6.45
CA GLN A 558 -26.29 -28.30 -5.56
C GLN A 558 -25.26 -28.95 -4.63
N MET A 559 -25.49 -28.86 -3.33
CA MET A 559 -24.62 -29.52 -2.36
C MET A 559 -24.76 -31.03 -2.54
N ALA A 560 -23.70 -31.80 -2.28
CA ALA A 560 -23.86 -33.26 -2.24
C ALA A 560 -24.57 -33.67 -0.95
N TRP A 561 -25.28 -34.80 -0.95
CA TRP A 561 -25.78 -35.41 0.27
C TRP A 561 -24.62 -35.67 1.26
N ARG A 562 -24.83 -35.45 2.56
CA ARG A 562 -23.82 -35.73 3.60
C ARG A 562 -24.40 -36.48 4.80
N LEU A 563 -23.60 -37.37 5.38
CA LEU A 563 -23.87 -38.07 6.62
C LEU A 563 -22.91 -37.56 7.70
N VAL A 564 -23.45 -37.08 8.82
CA VAL A 564 -22.65 -36.63 9.98
C VAL A 564 -23.02 -37.46 11.19
N ILE A 565 -22.04 -38.09 11.83
CA ILE A 565 -22.20 -38.84 13.09
C ILE A 565 -21.17 -38.32 14.09
N PRO A 566 -21.54 -37.32 14.92
CA PRO A 566 -20.60 -36.61 15.78
C PRO A 566 -19.82 -37.52 16.72
N ARG A 567 -20.49 -38.52 17.30
CA ARG A 567 -19.92 -39.44 18.30
C ARG A 567 -18.67 -40.18 17.81
N ILE A 568 -18.60 -40.48 16.52
CA ILE A 568 -17.53 -41.26 15.90
C ILE A 568 -16.75 -40.46 14.85
N GLY A 569 -17.01 -39.15 14.73
CA GLY A 569 -16.28 -38.26 13.82
C GLY A 569 -16.52 -38.54 12.33
N VAL A 570 -17.68 -39.09 11.96
CA VAL A 570 -18.05 -39.29 10.54
C VAL A 570 -18.60 -37.97 9.99
N ASP A 571 -18.07 -37.53 8.85
CA ASP A 571 -18.62 -36.46 8.01
C ASP A 571 -18.34 -36.79 6.53
N ALA A 572 -19.21 -37.62 5.96
CA ALA A 572 -18.98 -38.27 4.68
C ALA A 572 -20.00 -37.83 3.62
N VAL A 573 -19.55 -37.74 2.37
CA VAL A 573 -20.45 -37.59 1.22
C VAL A 573 -21.22 -38.90 1.01
N ILE A 574 -22.52 -38.79 0.77
CA ILE A 574 -23.39 -39.93 0.42
C ILE A 574 -23.49 -39.99 -1.11
N GLN A 575 -22.98 -41.07 -1.70
CA GLN A 575 -23.21 -41.39 -3.12
C GLN A 575 -24.48 -42.26 -3.30
N PRO A 576 -25.21 -42.16 -4.41
CA PRO A 576 -26.25 -43.13 -4.73
C PRO A 576 -25.64 -44.50 -5.04
N LEU A 577 -26.27 -45.56 -4.55
CA LEU A 577 -25.92 -46.96 -4.80
C LEU A 577 -27.12 -47.67 -5.42
N GLY A 578 -26.90 -48.33 -6.55
CA GLY A 578 -27.83 -49.31 -7.11
C GLY A 578 -27.44 -50.73 -6.72
N ARG A 579 -27.87 -51.70 -7.55
CA ARG A 579 -27.44 -53.09 -7.43
C ARG A 579 -26.19 -53.37 -8.24
N ASP A 580 -25.34 -54.27 -7.75
CA ASP A 580 -24.21 -54.80 -8.50
C ASP A 580 -24.66 -55.84 -9.54
N ARG A 581 -23.68 -56.37 -10.31
CA ARG A 581 -23.93 -57.38 -11.36
C ARG A 581 -24.50 -58.71 -10.85
N HIS A 582 -24.50 -58.92 -9.53
CA HIS A 582 -25.01 -60.12 -8.86
C HIS A 582 -26.35 -59.84 -8.15
N GLY A 583 -26.90 -58.63 -8.28
CA GLY A 583 -28.19 -58.23 -7.71
C GLY A 583 -28.13 -57.78 -6.24
N ALA A 584 -26.94 -57.74 -5.63
CA ALA A 584 -26.73 -57.24 -4.27
C ALA A 584 -26.58 -55.72 -4.24
N VAL A 585 -26.75 -55.07 -3.08
CA VAL A 585 -26.48 -53.63 -2.94
C VAL A 585 -25.00 -53.36 -3.23
N ALA A 586 -24.72 -52.44 -4.15
CA ALA A 586 -23.34 -52.08 -4.48
C ALA A 586 -22.65 -51.40 -3.28
N SER A 587 -21.35 -51.57 -3.09
CA SER A 587 -20.61 -50.86 -2.03
C SER A 587 -20.13 -49.47 -2.48
N PRO A 588 -19.87 -48.54 -1.53
CA PRO A 588 -19.29 -47.23 -1.83
C PRO A 588 -17.96 -47.32 -2.58
N SER A 589 -17.69 -46.34 -3.44
CA SER A 589 -16.51 -46.34 -4.32
C SER A 589 -15.21 -45.94 -3.61
N THR A 590 -15.30 -45.26 -2.46
CA THR A 590 -14.15 -44.78 -1.68
C THR A 590 -14.20 -45.27 -0.23
N LEU A 591 -13.05 -45.33 0.45
CA LEU A 591 -12.98 -45.76 1.86
C LEU A 591 -13.49 -44.70 2.84
N ASP A 592 -13.56 -43.45 2.43
CA ASP A 592 -13.98 -42.28 3.22
C ASP A 592 -15.41 -41.82 2.90
N GLY A 593 -16.05 -42.42 1.90
CA GLY A 593 -17.42 -42.14 1.49
C GLY A 593 -18.40 -43.22 1.97
N VAL A 594 -19.67 -42.84 2.05
CA VAL A 594 -20.79 -43.75 2.30
C VAL A 594 -21.72 -43.74 1.10
N GLY A 595 -22.61 -44.72 0.99
CA GLY A 595 -23.56 -44.77 -0.11
C GLY A 595 -24.96 -45.11 0.35
N TRP A 596 -25.95 -44.42 -0.20
CA TRP A 596 -27.36 -44.68 0.04
C TRP A 596 -27.91 -45.58 -1.05
N PHE A 597 -28.57 -46.68 -0.67
CA PHE A 597 -29.23 -47.56 -1.61
C PHE A 597 -30.47 -46.87 -2.19
N ASP A 598 -30.44 -46.53 -3.47
CA ASP A 598 -31.42 -45.66 -4.12
C ASP A 598 -32.82 -46.31 -4.29
N GLU A 599 -32.88 -47.64 -4.23
CA GLU A 599 -34.15 -48.41 -4.14
C GLU A 599 -34.72 -48.48 -2.71
N SER A 600 -33.99 -48.00 -1.69
CA SER A 600 -34.51 -47.86 -0.32
C SER A 600 -35.27 -46.53 -0.13
N ALA A 601 -35.89 -46.31 1.03
CA ALA A 601 -36.52 -45.02 1.28
C ALA A 601 -35.48 -43.89 1.29
N SER A 602 -35.84 -42.69 0.83
CA SER A 602 -34.97 -41.53 1.02
C SER A 602 -34.87 -41.19 2.51
N PRO A 603 -33.68 -40.82 3.05
CA PRO A 603 -33.51 -40.50 4.47
C PRO A 603 -34.52 -39.46 4.97
N GLY A 604 -35.38 -39.86 5.91
CA GLY A 604 -36.42 -39.01 6.51
C GLY A 604 -37.81 -39.12 5.87
N ARG A 605 -37.94 -39.94 4.82
CA ARG A 605 -39.24 -40.32 4.25
C ARG A 605 -39.70 -41.66 4.84
N ALA A 606 -40.99 -41.97 4.67
CA ALA A 606 -41.58 -43.21 5.14
C ALA A 606 -40.87 -44.43 4.51
N GLY A 607 -40.54 -45.43 5.35
CA GLY A 607 -39.73 -46.59 5.00
C GLY A 607 -38.31 -46.53 5.57
N ASP A 608 -37.58 -47.61 5.38
CA ASP A 608 -36.19 -47.75 5.81
C ASP A 608 -35.22 -47.21 4.75
N ALA A 609 -34.46 -46.18 5.11
CA ALA A 609 -33.36 -45.66 4.32
C ALA A 609 -32.08 -46.40 4.67
N VAL A 610 -31.39 -46.96 3.68
CA VAL A 610 -30.22 -47.82 3.93
C VAL A 610 -28.95 -47.16 3.42
N ILE A 611 -27.98 -46.96 4.30
CA ILE A 611 -26.66 -46.40 3.97
C ILE A 611 -25.56 -47.41 4.29
N ASP A 612 -24.77 -47.79 3.29
CA ASP A 612 -23.60 -48.66 3.40
C ASP A 612 -22.30 -47.86 3.52
N GLY A 613 -21.34 -48.38 4.28
CA GLY A 613 -20.00 -47.81 4.42
C GLY A 613 -18.95 -48.84 4.80
N HIS A 614 -17.71 -48.65 4.32
CA HIS A 614 -16.62 -49.60 4.54
C HIS A 614 -16.17 -49.63 6.01
N LEU A 615 -15.88 -50.83 6.53
CA LEU A 615 -15.18 -51.02 7.81
C LEU A 615 -13.67 -50.75 7.67
N GLY A 616 -13.13 -51.08 6.49
CA GLY A 616 -11.71 -50.98 6.14
C GLY A 616 -11.05 -52.34 5.92
N LEU A 617 -9.79 -52.31 5.49
CA LEU A 617 -8.94 -53.49 5.35
C LEU A 617 -8.08 -53.67 6.61
N PRO A 618 -7.50 -54.85 6.87
CA PRO A 618 -6.53 -55.02 7.94
C PRO A 618 -5.42 -53.94 7.87
N GLY A 619 -5.27 -53.16 8.96
CA GLY A 619 -4.31 -52.05 9.04
C GLY A 619 -4.73 -50.73 8.36
N ARG A 620 -5.88 -50.66 7.68
CA ARG A 620 -6.39 -49.46 7.01
C ARG A 620 -7.87 -49.21 7.36
N PRO A 621 -8.16 -48.37 8.38
CA PRO A 621 -9.54 -48.06 8.76
C PRO A 621 -10.27 -47.26 7.66
N ALA A 622 -11.59 -47.38 7.63
CA ALA A 622 -12.47 -46.66 6.71
C ALA A 622 -13.61 -45.95 7.47
N VAL A 623 -14.50 -45.27 6.74
CA VAL A 623 -15.53 -44.37 7.29
C VAL A 623 -16.36 -44.96 8.42
N PHE A 624 -16.73 -46.25 8.37
CA PHE A 624 -17.54 -46.94 9.38
C PHE A 624 -16.73 -47.84 10.32
N ARG A 625 -15.40 -47.68 10.40
CA ARG A 625 -14.53 -48.46 11.30
C ARG A 625 -15.03 -48.49 12.75
N SER A 626 -15.58 -47.37 13.20
CA SER A 626 -16.04 -47.16 14.58
C SER A 626 -17.55 -47.19 14.73
N LEU A 627 -18.29 -47.64 13.71
CA LEU A 627 -19.76 -47.71 13.77
C LEU A 627 -20.25 -48.56 14.95
N ARG A 628 -19.50 -49.60 15.33
CA ARG A 628 -19.74 -50.44 16.53
C ARG A 628 -19.73 -49.69 17.87
N LEU A 629 -19.25 -48.45 17.91
CA LEU A 629 -19.19 -47.64 19.12
C LEU A 629 -20.48 -46.85 19.37
N LEU A 630 -21.39 -46.80 18.38
CA LEU A 630 -22.68 -46.15 18.53
C LEU A 630 -23.57 -46.92 19.50
N ARG A 631 -24.35 -46.17 20.28
CA ARG A 631 -25.28 -46.66 21.29
C ARG A 631 -26.64 -46.00 21.09
N ALA A 632 -27.67 -46.63 21.66
CA ALA A 632 -29.00 -46.02 21.70
C ALA A 632 -28.93 -44.60 22.28
N GLY A 633 -29.52 -43.64 21.58
CA GLY A 633 -29.51 -42.21 21.89
C GLY A 633 -28.50 -41.35 21.12
N ASP A 634 -27.46 -41.95 20.52
CA ASP A 634 -26.47 -41.21 19.72
C ASP A 634 -27.10 -40.57 18.48
N GLU A 635 -26.61 -39.38 18.12
CA GLU A 635 -27.17 -38.55 17.04
C GLU A 635 -26.54 -38.88 15.67
N VAL A 636 -27.39 -38.89 14.66
CA VAL A 636 -27.02 -39.07 13.25
C VAL A 636 -27.76 -38.01 12.43
N HIS A 637 -27.02 -37.22 11.65
CA HIS A 637 -27.59 -36.17 10.81
C HIS A 637 -27.41 -36.53 9.33
N VAL A 638 -28.48 -36.44 8.55
CA VAL A 638 -28.41 -36.54 7.08
C VAL A 638 -28.75 -35.19 6.47
N ILE A 639 -27.78 -34.60 5.77
CA ILE A 639 -27.90 -33.31 5.10
C ILE A 639 -28.22 -33.57 3.63
N TRP A 640 -29.36 -33.04 3.18
CA TRP A 640 -29.83 -33.11 1.80
C TRP A 640 -29.10 -32.08 0.90
N PRO A 641 -29.09 -32.28 -0.43
CA PRO A 641 -28.50 -31.35 -1.39
C PRO A 641 -29.02 -29.92 -1.35
N ASP A 642 -30.24 -29.74 -0.86
CA ASP A 642 -30.90 -28.43 -0.67
C ASP A 642 -30.52 -27.75 0.66
N GLY A 643 -29.62 -28.37 1.44
CA GLY A 643 -29.17 -27.88 2.74
C GLY A 643 -30.06 -28.29 3.92
N ARG A 644 -31.16 -29.03 3.69
CA ARG A 644 -32.03 -29.51 4.77
C ARG A 644 -31.37 -30.63 5.56
N THR A 645 -31.41 -30.54 6.88
CA THR A 645 -30.97 -31.62 7.78
C THR A 645 -32.16 -32.45 8.27
N VAL A 646 -31.98 -33.78 8.27
CA VAL A 646 -32.86 -34.74 8.95
C VAL A 646 -32.07 -35.38 10.09
N ASP A 647 -32.56 -35.19 11.31
CA ASP A 647 -31.94 -35.71 12.53
C ASP A 647 -32.53 -37.07 12.90
N PHE A 648 -31.66 -38.00 13.27
CA PHE A 648 -32.02 -39.33 13.74
C PHE A 648 -31.35 -39.62 15.09
N ARG A 649 -31.99 -40.49 15.87
CA ARG A 649 -31.42 -41.09 17.08
C ARG A 649 -31.27 -42.58 16.91
N VAL A 650 -30.07 -43.09 17.20
CA VAL A 650 -29.79 -44.54 17.21
C VAL A 650 -30.71 -45.21 18.24
N THR A 651 -31.31 -46.33 17.88
CA THR A 651 -32.20 -47.12 18.74
C THR A 651 -31.64 -48.50 19.05
N SER A 652 -30.97 -49.13 18.09
CA SER A 652 -30.40 -50.47 18.26
C SER A 652 -29.23 -50.73 17.32
N SER A 653 -28.47 -51.78 17.62
CA SER A 653 -27.44 -52.33 16.74
C SER A 653 -27.49 -53.85 16.80
N GLU A 654 -27.36 -54.51 15.64
CA GLU A 654 -27.27 -55.96 15.54
C GLU A 654 -26.11 -56.38 14.64
N THR A 655 -25.50 -57.52 14.94
CA THR A 655 -24.49 -58.14 14.07
C THR A 655 -25.03 -59.47 13.59
N VAL A 656 -25.03 -59.67 12.27
CA VAL A 656 -25.60 -60.84 11.61
C VAL A 656 -24.60 -61.46 10.65
N ASP A 657 -24.74 -62.75 10.35
CA ASP A 657 -23.93 -63.41 9.31
C ASP A 657 -24.03 -62.65 7.98
N ALA A 658 -22.95 -62.59 7.21
CA ALA A 658 -22.91 -61.82 5.96
C ALA A 658 -23.93 -62.27 4.91
N ASN A 659 -24.46 -63.49 5.00
CA ASN A 659 -25.51 -64.03 4.14
C ASN A 659 -26.90 -63.99 4.79
N ALA A 660 -27.03 -63.48 6.01
CA ALA A 660 -28.31 -63.35 6.68
C ALA A 660 -29.17 -62.27 6.02
N HIS A 661 -30.49 -62.47 6.09
CA HIS A 661 -31.49 -61.50 5.67
C HIS A 661 -32.24 -60.98 6.91
N PRO A 662 -31.68 -60.01 7.64
CA PRO A 662 -32.25 -59.53 8.89
C PRO A 662 -33.63 -58.90 8.65
N ALA A 663 -34.57 -59.22 9.54
CA ALA A 663 -35.91 -58.71 9.46
C ALA A 663 -35.94 -57.18 9.65
N GLY A 664 -36.67 -56.49 8.80
CA GLY A 664 -36.87 -55.04 8.91
C GLY A 664 -35.93 -54.19 8.06
N LEU A 665 -34.87 -54.76 7.50
CA LEU A 665 -34.04 -54.07 6.50
C LEU A 665 -34.86 -53.87 5.21
N PHE A 666 -34.86 -52.66 4.66
CA PHE A 666 -35.75 -52.26 3.54
C PHE A 666 -37.25 -52.31 3.87
N ALA A 667 -37.63 -52.29 5.15
CA ALA A 667 -39.04 -52.35 5.54
C ALA A 667 -39.85 -51.15 5.06
N ARG A 668 -41.11 -51.42 4.74
CA ARG A 668 -42.14 -50.38 4.58
C ARG A 668 -42.69 -50.01 5.96
N GLY A 669 -42.96 -48.73 6.20
CA GLY A 669 -43.49 -48.25 7.48
C GLY A 669 -43.09 -46.82 7.80
N PRO A 670 -43.07 -46.43 9.10
CA PRO A 670 -42.51 -45.16 9.54
C PRO A 670 -41.06 -44.96 9.07
N ALA A 671 -40.62 -43.71 9.01
CA ALA A 671 -39.26 -43.38 8.61
C ALA A 671 -38.22 -44.01 9.57
N ARG A 672 -37.22 -44.67 9.00
CA ARG A 672 -36.11 -45.33 9.71
C ARG A 672 -34.82 -45.14 8.89
N LEU A 673 -33.67 -45.15 9.56
CA LEU A 673 -32.35 -45.18 8.94
C LEU A 673 -31.59 -46.43 9.42
N SER A 674 -31.03 -47.18 8.48
CA SER A 674 -30.17 -48.34 8.75
C SER A 674 -28.77 -48.09 8.17
N LEU A 675 -27.77 -48.03 9.04
CA LEU A 675 -26.35 -47.89 8.68
C LEU A 675 -25.69 -49.27 8.69
N ILE A 676 -25.06 -49.67 7.59
CA ILE A 676 -24.51 -51.01 7.40
C ILE A 676 -22.99 -50.95 7.16
N THR A 677 -22.26 -51.87 7.79
CA THR A 677 -20.83 -52.08 7.50
C THR A 677 -20.43 -53.54 7.67
N CYS A 678 -19.24 -53.91 7.18
CA CYS A 678 -18.62 -55.21 7.45
C CYS A 678 -18.31 -55.38 8.95
N ALA A 679 -18.41 -56.59 9.48
CA ALA A 679 -18.10 -56.92 10.88
C ALA A 679 -17.56 -58.35 11.01
N GLY A 680 -17.05 -58.73 12.18
CA GLY A 680 -16.52 -60.08 12.41
C GLY A 680 -15.10 -60.30 11.90
N GLU A 681 -14.77 -61.54 11.57
CA GLU A 681 -13.42 -61.95 11.14
C GLU A 681 -13.23 -61.82 9.63
N TRP A 682 -11.98 -61.59 9.21
CA TRP A 682 -11.61 -61.54 7.79
C TRP A 682 -11.48 -62.94 7.20
N VAL A 683 -12.29 -63.24 6.20
CA VAL A 683 -12.30 -64.51 5.48
C VAL A 683 -11.44 -64.39 4.21
N ASN A 684 -10.16 -64.77 4.32
CA ASN A 684 -9.18 -64.64 3.23
C ASN A 684 -9.63 -65.24 1.89
N ALA A 685 -10.27 -66.41 1.91
CA ALA A 685 -10.69 -67.12 0.70
C ALA A 685 -11.78 -66.37 -0.11
N LEU A 686 -12.57 -65.53 0.56
CA LEU A 686 -13.68 -64.78 -0.03
C LEU A 686 -13.39 -63.27 -0.09
N ALA A 687 -12.22 -62.84 0.39
CA ALA A 687 -11.81 -61.45 0.52
C ALA A 687 -12.91 -60.56 1.14
N THR A 688 -13.59 -61.06 2.18
CA THR A 688 -14.72 -60.41 2.84
C THR A 688 -14.71 -60.68 4.34
N TYR A 689 -15.60 -60.03 5.08
CA TYR A 689 -15.80 -60.29 6.51
C TYR A 689 -16.99 -61.23 6.76
N SER A 690 -16.90 -62.03 7.83
CA SER A 690 -17.90 -63.04 8.21
C SER A 690 -19.29 -62.45 8.48
N ASP A 691 -19.36 -61.23 8.99
CA ASP A 691 -20.60 -60.64 9.51
C ASP A 691 -20.87 -59.24 8.93
N ARG A 692 -22.07 -58.73 9.21
CA ARG A 692 -22.48 -57.35 8.96
C ARG A 692 -23.00 -56.73 10.25
N LEU A 693 -22.55 -55.52 10.55
CA LEU A 693 -23.09 -54.70 11.62
C LEU A 693 -24.14 -53.76 11.03
N ILE A 694 -25.34 -53.78 11.61
CA ILE A 694 -26.44 -52.90 11.25
C ILE A 694 -26.78 -52.04 12.45
N VAL A 695 -26.66 -50.72 12.31
CA VAL A 695 -27.11 -49.74 13.31
C VAL A 695 -28.40 -49.11 12.83
N THR A 696 -29.42 -49.17 13.66
CA THR A 696 -30.75 -48.63 13.37
C THR A 696 -30.96 -47.33 14.10
N ALA A 697 -31.53 -46.35 13.41
CA ALA A 697 -31.93 -45.07 13.95
C ALA A 697 -33.33 -44.67 13.44
N VAL A 698 -34.03 -43.85 14.22
CA VAL A 698 -35.35 -43.29 13.87
C VAL A 698 -35.29 -41.77 13.95
N PRO A 699 -36.14 -41.02 13.22
CA PRO A 699 -36.18 -39.56 13.31
C PRO A 699 -36.28 -39.07 14.75
N ALA A 700 -35.49 -38.05 15.08
CA ALA A 700 -35.32 -37.50 16.42
C ALA A 700 -36.49 -36.59 16.87
#